data_AF-A0AAN6DKQ8-F1
#
_entry.id   AF-A0AAN6DKQ8-F1
#
_cell.length_a   1.000
_cell.length_b   1.000
_cell.length_c   1.000
_cell.angle_alpha   90.00
_cell.angle_beta   90.00
_cell.angle_gamma   90.00
#
_symmetry.space_group_name_H-M   'P 1'
#
loop_
_entity.id
_entity.type
_entity.pdbx_description
1 polymer ?
#
loop_
_entity_poly.entity_id
_entity_poly.type
_entity_poly.pdbx_seq_one_letter_code
_entity_poly.pdbx_strand_id
1 'polypeptide(L)'
;MVQLGATGLVGSVSVVDLEKVGLDEAVLGWVGSNVKTEGRDLSGDDRRDDAVHPVIEEICSVGDAPFEDFHVKRVCAVRHLAVVEMDVVEEVAQIRDARNGQRHQNSGQVICVFTELSDEKDPKRASIFEYSWGSWLENDTVEKEKRRTEFSIKGLNDLLAQVVKPFEGTVLLPAAHNVSVLKDNVDLVKTGFSHIKQISSIHEGKHHRIYKLQLDHQQEELVLRVPYKLDSEVYTDRRIKSEAATMDFLAKKLGLNVPKVLAYSGVAENPVGTPFMLMEFKKGELLMRKWNPLIPGAVNEEKSKAELMSVISPIAEFNKKATDITFTHYGSLYFKEDGYEHIVDEPYVGETDESLKNRWVIGPTVEKAYYRNKDVEVAEIDKFVGPWTVEQPLRMVADLAQLELENVQKQGHDQAVPVYRKLGQVAEKLFDVESKTIPHMDALLAPRLALPDLDPMNVIVGDETWFIDFEGACIKPFLLSSYPKFVQYSGPKIFDLEADVEGYDKLDDVAKQQYEYMFCRTRNQFYWELALNETNKELLGVISPAVKLIKSAYLSALDAKTDKDYLYVENGLVELYTMWPHYESAAIVKGPNPLTFSEQELQAYETAFQDYQTELSSMPFAATGGWVPQDMFARLLEQKLLVEKNGSYTFDRDKLLQ
;
A
#
# COMPACT_ATOMS: atom_id res chain seq x y z
N MET A 1 -4.12 -13.25 39.84
CA MET A 1 -2.74 -13.70 40.14
C MET A 1 -2.67 -15.21 39.94
N VAL A 2 -2.26 -15.64 38.75
CA VAL A 2 -1.83 -17.01 38.43
C VAL A 2 -0.56 -16.84 37.62
N GLN A 3 0.56 -17.41 38.10
CA GLN A 3 1.85 -17.41 37.42
C GLN A 3 1.76 -18.31 36.19
N LEU A 4 1.88 -17.73 35.00
CA LEU A 4 2.17 -18.47 33.77
C LEU A 4 3.69 -18.56 33.62
N GLY A 5 4.19 -19.80 33.61
CA GLY A 5 5.59 -20.14 33.43
C GLY A 5 6.10 -19.69 32.06
N ALA A 6 7.30 -19.12 32.07
CA ALA A 6 7.99 -18.65 30.88
C ALA A 6 9.09 -19.65 30.53
N THR A 7 8.91 -20.40 29.45
CA THR A 7 9.96 -21.11 28.71
C THR A 7 9.43 -21.33 27.29
N GLY A 8 10.19 -20.95 26.25
CA GLY A 8 9.92 -21.40 24.88
C GLY A 8 9.14 -20.43 23.97
N LEU A 9 9.72 -19.28 23.63
CA LEU A 9 9.40 -18.58 22.38
C LEU A 9 10.74 -18.32 21.66
N VAL A 10 11.13 -19.35 20.92
CA VAL A 10 12.07 -19.31 19.80
C VAL A 10 11.35 -20.10 18.71
N GLY A 11 10.58 -19.39 17.89
CA GLY A 11 10.10 -19.95 16.63
C GLY A 11 11.30 -20.08 15.71
N SER A 12 11.98 -21.22 15.76
CA SER A 12 12.97 -21.60 14.77
C SER A 12 12.22 -22.05 13.51
N VAL A 13 12.38 -21.32 12.41
CA VAL A 13 12.01 -21.85 11.09
C VAL A 13 12.91 -23.05 10.84
N SER A 14 12.35 -24.25 10.88
CA SER A 14 13.12 -25.44 10.54
C SER A 14 13.33 -25.45 9.01
N VAL A 15 14.57 -25.69 8.57
CA VAL A 15 14.92 -25.85 7.14
C VAL A 15 14.07 -26.95 6.48
N VAL A 16 13.59 -27.90 7.29
CA VAL A 16 12.75 -29.03 6.89
C VAL A 16 11.36 -28.60 6.41
N ASP A 17 10.85 -27.45 6.85
CA ASP A 17 9.51 -26.97 6.46
C ASP A 17 9.53 -26.18 5.16
N LEU A 18 10.67 -25.58 4.80
CA LEU A 18 10.85 -24.88 3.52
C LEU A 18 11.20 -25.84 2.37
N GLU A 19 11.87 -26.96 2.65
CA GLU A 19 12.15 -28.03 1.66
C GLU A 19 10.86 -28.72 1.15
N LYS A 20 9.81 -28.79 1.97
CA LYS A 20 8.52 -29.41 1.59
C LYS A 20 7.68 -28.57 0.61
N VAL A 21 8.08 -27.32 0.32
CA VAL A 21 7.27 -26.35 -0.43
C VAL A 21 7.92 -25.89 -1.75
N GLY A 22 9.01 -26.54 -2.18
CA GLY A 22 9.56 -26.37 -3.54
C GLY A 22 10.35 -25.07 -3.79
N LEU A 23 10.88 -24.45 -2.74
CA LEU A 23 11.85 -23.35 -2.84
C LEU A 23 13.24 -23.89 -3.20
N ASP A 24 14.04 -23.11 -3.94
CA ASP A 24 15.37 -23.47 -4.42
C ASP A 24 16.38 -23.62 -3.26
N GLU A 25 17.23 -24.68 -3.28
CA GLU A 25 18.23 -24.98 -2.23
C GLU A 25 19.18 -23.81 -1.93
N ALA A 26 19.51 -22.96 -2.91
CA ALA A 26 20.36 -21.78 -2.69
C ALA A 26 19.66 -20.69 -1.85
N VAL A 27 18.35 -20.57 -1.99
CA VAL A 27 17.50 -19.63 -1.24
C VAL A 27 17.21 -20.18 0.16
N LEU A 28 16.96 -21.49 0.26
CA LEU A 28 16.83 -22.20 1.53
C LEU A 28 18.11 -22.09 2.36
N GLY A 29 19.27 -22.19 1.71
CA GLY A 29 20.57 -21.96 2.31
C GLY A 29 20.71 -20.56 2.92
N TRP A 30 20.24 -19.52 2.24
CA TRP A 30 20.33 -18.12 2.70
C TRP A 30 19.30 -17.73 3.76
N VAL A 31 18.06 -18.23 3.67
CA VAL A 31 17.04 -18.05 4.72
C VAL A 31 17.40 -18.88 5.95
N GLY A 32 17.89 -20.11 5.75
CA GLY A 32 18.29 -21.05 6.81
C GLY A 32 19.63 -20.77 7.47
N SER A 33 20.59 -20.13 6.80
CA SER A 33 21.89 -19.76 7.39
C SER A 33 21.80 -18.64 8.43
N ASN A 34 20.68 -17.92 8.47
CA ASN A 34 20.39 -16.91 9.51
C ASN A 34 19.61 -17.47 10.71
N VAL A 35 19.32 -18.78 10.73
CA VAL A 35 18.63 -19.48 11.82
C VAL A 35 19.27 -20.86 12.04
N LYS A 36 20.46 -20.92 12.63
CA LYS A 36 20.94 -22.16 13.26
C LYS A 36 21.40 -21.89 14.69
N THR A 37 20.64 -22.43 15.64
CA THR A 37 21.05 -22.62 17.04
C THR A 37 21.52 -24.06 17.23
N GLU A 38 22.70 -24.26 17.80
CA GLU A 38 23.26 -25.60 18.08
C GLU A 38 22.41 -26.41 19.06
N GLY A 39 22.23 -27.70 18.75
CA GLY A 39 21.87 -28.73 19.72
C GLY A 39 22.73 -29.97 19.47
N ARG A 40 23.72 -30.22 20.33
CA ARG A 40 24.32 -31.55 20.57
C ARG A 40 23.31 -32.32 21.44
N ASP A 41 23.06 -33.63 21.31
CA ASP A 41 24.03 -34.72 21.27
C ASP A 41 23.37 -36.07 20.86
N LEU A 42 24.19 -36.91 20.20
CA LEU A 42 24.35 -38.38 20.28
C LEU A 42 23.33 -39.40 19.72
N SER A 43 23.89 -40.17 18.77
CA SER A 43 23.70 -41.59 18.38
C SER A 43 23.09 -41.74 16.98
N GLY A 44 23.62 -42.51 16.03
CA GLY A 44 24.78 -43.39 15.90
C GLY A 44 24.54 -44.23 14.63
N ASP A 45 25.56 -44.36 13.79
CA ASP A 45 25.72 -45.38 12.72
C ASP A 45 24.72 -45.36 11.52
N ASP A 46 25.16 -44.94 10.32
CA ASP A 46 25.83 -45.81 9.33
C ASP A 46 25.73 -45.25 7.89
N ARG A 47 26.91 -45.06 7.28
CA ARG A 47 27.32 -45.03 5.87
C ARG A 47 26.28 -44.76 4.75
N ARG A 48 26.58 -43.71 3.95
CA ARG A 48 26.87 -43.83 2.50
C ARG A 48 27.57 -42.59 1.90
N ASP A 49 28.70 -42.87 1.24
CA ASP A 49 29.53 -42.07 0.32
C ASP A 49 28.70 -41.37 -0.80
N ASP A 50 29.08 -40.30 -1.51
CA ASP A 50 30.36 -39.62 -1.78
C ASP A 50 30.09 -38.22 -2.44
N ALA A 51 31.01 -37.28 -2.19
CA ALA A 51 31.50 -36.18 -3.05
C ALA A 51 30.63 -34.94 -3.41
N VAL A 52 30.79 -33.84 -2.63
CA VAL A 52 30.97 -32.45 -3.15
C VAL A 52 31.95 -31.67 -2.23
N HIS A 53 32.79 -30.84 -2.84
CA HIS A 53 34.04 -30.18 -2.43
C HIS A 53 34.05 -29.30 -1.14
N PRO A 54 35.24 -29.00 -0.57
CA PRO A 54 35.43 -28.38 0.75
C PRO A 54 35.60 -26.84 0.67
N VAL A 55 34.58 -26.09 1.08
CA VAL A 55 34.67 -24.64 1.43
C VAL A 55 33.72 -24.29 2.60
N ILE A 56 33.32 -25.26 3.43
CA ILE A 56 32.28 -25.07 4.48
C ILE A 56 32.83 -25.17 5.92
N GLU A 57 34.13 -25.32 6.14
CA GLU A 57 34.69 -25.45 7.51
C GLU A 57 35.36 -24.21 8.10
N GLU A 58 35.31 -23.04 7.44
CA GLU A 58 35.95 -21.81 7.97
C GLU A 58 34.97 -20.71 8.41
N ILE A 59 33.68 -21.04 8.62
CA ILE A 59 32.64 -20.08 9.06
C ILE A 59 32.01 -20.45 10.42
N CYS A 60 32.29 -21.64 10.97
CA CYS A 60 31.62 -22.12 12.20
C CYS A 60 32.29 -21.73 13.54
N SER A 61 33.12 -20.68 13.61
CA SER A 61 33.82 -20.32 14.87
C SER A 61 33.52 -18.92 15.43
N VAL A 62 32.41 -18.28 15.05
CA VAL A 62 32.03 -16.97 15.62
C VAL A 62 30.61 -17.02 16.16
N GLY A 63 30.46 -17.06 17.49
CA GLY A 63 29.22 -16.60 18.13
C GLY A 63 28.63 -17.41 19.28
N ASP A 64 29.41 -17.97 20.21
CA ASP A 64 28.90 -18.29 21.55
C ASP A 64 28.81 -17.00 22.39
N ALA A 65 27.62 -16.41 22.51
CA ALA A 65 27.33 -15.38 23.53
C ALA A 65 25.90 -15.56 24.10
N PRO A 66 25.72 -15.55 25.43
CA PRO A 66 24.44 -15.85 26.07
C PRO A 66 23.47 -14.65 26.01
N PHE A 67 22.27 -14.88 25.48
CA PHE A 67 21.13 -13.96 25.57
C PHE A 67 20.44 -14.11 26.93
N GLU A 68 20.80 -13.26 27.90
CA GLU A 68 19.96 -12.99 29.07
C GLU A 68 19.44 -11.54 28.97
N ASP A 69 18.23 -11.34 28.43
CA ASP A 69 17.42 -10.22 28.89
C ASP A 69 15.91 -10.51 28.73
N PHE A 70 15.22 -10.62 29.86
CA PHE A 70 13.91 -11.27 30.00
C PHE A 70 12.72 -10.29 29.91
N HIS A 71 12.95 -8.99 29.65
CA HIS A 71 11.90 -7.96 29.66
C HIS A 71 11.33 -7.60 28.27
N VAL A 72 12.15 -7.63 27.20
CA VAL A 72 11.73 -7.26 25.83
C VAL A 72 10.72 -8.27 25.24
N LYS A 73 10.82 -9.55 25.61
CA LYS A 73 9.91 -10.61 25.11
C LYS A 73 8.47 -10.49 25.64
N ARG A 74 8.26 -9.97 26.85
CA ARG A 74 6.90 -9.82 27.44
C ARG A 74 6.12 -8.68 26.79
N VAL A 75 6.81 -7.61 26.42
CA VAL A 75 6.21 -6.45 25.74
C VAL A 75 5.80 -6.82 24.31
N CYS A 76 6.60 -7.64 23.61
CA CYS A 76 6.29 -8.10 22.25
C CYS A 76 5.15 -9.12 22.12
N ALA A 77 4.76 -9.80 23.20
CA ALA A 77 3.61 -10.72 23.17
C ALA A 77 2.28 -9.97 23.40
N VAL A 78 2.28 -8.95 24.27
CA VAL A 78 1.11 -8.06 24.47
C VAL A 78 0.90 -7.11 23.27
N ARG A 79 2.01 -6.71 22.60
CA ARG A 79 2.10 -5.95 21.33
C ARG A 79 1.15 -6.39 20.22
N HIS A 80 0.72 -7.65 20.17
CA HIS A 80 0.00 -8.19 19.02
C HIS A 80 -1.46 -8.54 19.31
N LEU A 81 -1.86 -8.70 20.57
CA LEU A 81 -3.18 -9.22 20.91
C LEU A 81 -4.32 -8.25 20.61
N ALA A 82 -4.10 -6.94 20.81
CA ALA A 82 -5.12 -5.93 20.56
C ALA A 82 -5.13 -5.40 19.12
N VAL A 83 -3.97 -5.37 18.44
CA VAL A 83 -3.86 -5.02 17.01
C VAL A 83 -4.58 -6.06 16.14
N VAL A 84 -4.52 -7.35 16.53
CA VAL A 84 -5.20 -8.47 15.87
C VAL A 84 -6.72 -8.30 15.87
N GLU A 85 -7.34 -7.89 16.98
CA GLU A 85 -8.80 -7.70 17.03
C GLU A 85 -9.27 -6.56 16.10
N MET A 86 -8.46 -5.51 15.94
CA MET A 86 -8.81 -4.34 15.13
C MET A 86 -8.66 -4.62 13.62
N ASP A 87 -7.58 -5.29 13.22
CA ASP A 87 -7.35 -5.65 11.82
C ASP A 87 -8.43 -6.63 11.31
N VAL A 88 -8.88 -7.57 12.16
CA VAL A 88 -9.98 -8.50 11.83
C VAL A 88 -11.29 -7.75 11.56
N VAL A 89 -11.63 -6.77 12.40
CA VAL A 89 -12.88 -6.01 12.25
C VAL A 89 -12.86 -5.19 10.96
N GLU A 90 -11.73 -4.56 10.61
CA GLU A 90 -11.58 -3.78 9.39
C GLU A 90 -11.62 -4.66 8.13
N GLU A 91 -10.89 -5.77 8.11
CA GLU A 91 -10.84 -6.65 6.94
C GLU A 91 -12.20 -7.34 6.71
N VAL A 92 -12.89 -7.75 7.78
CA VAL A 92 -14.26 -8.26 7.69
C VAL A 92 -15.23 -7.18 7.21
N ALA A 93 -15.03 -5.91 7.59
CA ALA A 93 -15.82 -4.79 7.08
C ALA A 93 -15.58 -4.57 5.58
N GLN A 94 -14.32 -4.52 5.12
CA GLN A 94 -13.97 -4.35 3.72
C GLN A 94 -14.46 -5.49 2.82
N ILE A 95 -14.34 -6.74 3.27
CA ILE A 95 -14.88 -7.92 2.54
C ILE A 95 -16.40 -7.87 2.49
N ARG A 96 -17.06 -7.48 3.58
CA ARG A 96 -18.52 -7.30 3.61
C ARG A 96 -18.94 -6.16 2.69
N ASP A 97 -18.21 -5.06 2.65
CA ASP A 97 -18.45 -3.93 1.76
C ASP A 97 -18.26 -4.33 0.29
N ALA A 98 -17.23 -5.10 -0.07
CA ALA A 98 -17.10 -5.62 -1.43
C ALA A 98 -18.26 -6.57 -1.82
N ARG A 99 -18.76 -7.34 -0.85
CA ARG A 99 -19.94 -8.21 -1.03
C ARG A 99 -21.25 -7.41 -1.06
N ASN A 100 -21.34 -6.29 -0.32
CA ASN A 100 -22.54 -5.47 -0.13
C ASN A 100 -22.58 -4.17 -0.97
N GLY A 101 -21.50 -3.77 -1.64
CA GLY A 101 -21.41 -2.53 -2.42
C GLY A 101 -22.38 -2.53 -3.61
N GLN A 102 -22.72 -3.72 -4.13
CA GLN A 102 -23.85 -3.88 -5.06
C GLN A 102 -25.22 -3.99 -4.36
N ARG A 103 -25.30 -4.29 -3.06
CA ARG A 103 -26.56 -4.23 -2.30
C ARG A 103 -26.96 -2.80 -1.96
N HIS A 104 -26.03 -1.86 -1.79
CA HIS A 104 -26.35 -0.43 -1.70
C HIS A 104 -27.02 0.11 -2.99
N GLN A 105 -26.80 -0.55 -4.14
CA GLN A 105 -27.56 -0.27 -5.36
C GLN A 105 -28.99 -0.85 -5.35
N ASN A 106 -29.32 -1.78 -4.44
CA ASN A 106 -30.55 -2.59 -4.49
C ASN A 106 -31.46 -2.52 -3.25
N SER A 107 -31.06 -1.88 -2.13
CA SER A 107 -31.90 -1.83 -0.91
C SER A 107 -32.55 -0.46 -0.63
N GLY A 108 -32.16 0.59 -1.35
CA GLY A 108 -32.82 1.90 -1.31
C GLY A 108 -33.66 2.14 -2.57
N GLN A 109 -34.77 2.86 -2.44
CA GLN A 109 -35.52 3.34 -3.60
C GLN A 109 -34.58 4.25 -4.41
N VAL A 110 -34.22 3.88 -5.65
CA VAL A 110 -33.34 4.70 -6.50
C VAL A 110 -34.04 6.04 -6.74
N ILE A 111 -33.56 7.10 -6.09
CA ILE A 111 -34.11 8.44 -6.25
C ILE A 111 -33.56 9.01 -7.56
N CYS A 112 -34.33 8.88 -8.64
CA CYS A 112 -34.01 9.53 -9.91
C CYS A 112 -34.44 11.00 -9.84
N VAL A 113 -33.48 11.91 -9.92
CA VAL A 113 -33.70 13.34 -9.93
C VAL A 113 -33.46 13.87 -11.35
N PHE A 114 -34.47 14.51 -11.92
CA PHE A 114 -34.32 15.23 -13.19
C PHE A 114 -33.91 16.68 -12.91
N THR A 115 -32.89 17.14 -13.65
CA THR A 115 -32.35 18.50 -13.56
C THR A 115 -32.05 19.01 -14.97
N GLU A 116 -32.22 20.31 -15.19
CA GLU A 116 -31.91 20.97 -16.47
C GLU A 116 -30.40 21.22 -16.54
N LEU A 117 -29.73 20.80 -17.63
CA LEU A 117 -28.26 20.94 -17.76
C LEU A 117 -27.78 22.38 -17.54
N SER A 118 -28.55 23.37 -17.99
CA SER A 118 -28.21 24.79 -17.88
C SER A 118 -28.33 25.38 -16.47
N ASP A 119 -29.03 24.71 -15.54
CA ASP A 119 -29.24 25.21 -14.19
C ASP A 119 -28.17 24.69 -13.22
N GLU A 120 -27.01 25.35 -13.20
CA GLU A 120 -25.89 24.97 -12.32
C GLU A 120 -26.18 25.12 -10.83
N LYS A 121 -27.28 25.79 -10.45
CA LYS A 121 -27.65 26.03 -9.05
C LYS A 121 -28.90 25.26 -8.64
N ASP A 122 -29.32 24.26 -9.42
CA ASP A 122 -30.48 23.44 -9.07
C ASP A 122 -30.22 22.72 -7.73
N PRO A 123 -30.96 23.08 -6.65
CA PRO A 123 -30.74 22.52 -5.33
C PRO A 123 -31.00 21.01 -5.28
N LYS A 124 -31.73 20.46 -6.26
CA LYS A 124 -31.98 19.01 -6.35
C LYS A 124 -30.71 18.22 -6.69
N ARG A 125 -29.66 18.88 -7.20
CA ARG A 125 -28.36 18.24 -7.49
C ARG A 125 -27.54 17.98 -6.22
N ALA A 126 -27.81 18.68 -5.12
CA ALA A 126 -26.95 18.66 -3.93
C ALA A 126 -26.66 17.25 -3.39
N SER A 127 -27.66 16.37 -3.40
CA SER A 127 -27.54 15.01 -2.84
C SER A 127 -26.50 14.14 -3.56
N ILE A 128 -26.24 14.37 -4.86
CA ILE A 128 -25.23 13.59 -5.59
C ILE A 128 -23.81 13.96 -5.17
N PHE A 129 -23.62 15.06 -4.43
CA PHE A 129 -22.34 15.54 -3.94
C PHE A 129 -22.11 15.24 -2.45
N GLU A 130 -23.15 14.81 -1.72
CA GLU A 130 -23.07 14.49 -0.29
C GLU A 130 -22.41 13.13 -0.06
N TYR A 131 -21.49 13.05 0.90
CA TYR A 131 -20.83 11.80 1.28
C TYR A 131 -21.80 10.89 2.04
N SER A 132 -21.92 9.64 1.61
CA SER A 132 -22.94 8.72 2.11
C SER A 132 -22.41 7.36 2.58
N TRP A 133 -21.14 7.08 2.35
CA TRP A 133 -20.59 5.73 2.48
C TRP A 133 -20.27 5.29 3.92
N GLY A 134 -20.06 6.24 4.82
CA GLY A 134 -19.80 5.93 6.22
C GLY A 134 -19.83 7.15 7.11
N SER A 135 -19.56 6.90 8.38
CA SER A 135 -19.59 7.91 9.43
C SER A 135 -18.37 7.84 10.33
N TRP A 136 -17.97 8.98 10.86
CA TRP A 136 -16.90 9.07 11.84
C TRP A 136 -17.48 9.09 13.26
N LEU A 137 -16.82 8.38 14.17
CA LEU A 137 -17.15 8.41 15.59
C LEU A 137 -16.99 9.83 16.16
N GLU A 138 -16.04 10.60 15.65
CA GLU A 138 -15.80 11.99 16.03
C GLU A 138 -15.84 12.90 14.80
N ASN A 139 -16.38 14.11 14.93
CA ASN A 139 -16.39 15.13 13.88
C ASN A 139 -17.08 14.71 12.55
N ASP A 140 -18.07 13.81 12.58
CA ASP A 140 -18.75 13.25 11.40
C ASP A 140 -19.17 14.31 10.37
N THR A 141 -19.85 15.37 10.82
CA THR A 141 -20.31 16.47 9.95
C THR A 141 -19.14 17.17 9.24
N VAL A 142 -18.03 17.39 9.95
CA VAL A 142 -16.84 18.06 9.40
C VAL A 142 -16.16 17.16 8.38
N GLU A 143 -16.02 15.87 8.67
CA GLU A 143 -15.39 14.91 7.77
C GLU A 143 -16.22 14.65 6.50
N LYS A 144 -17.55 14.68 6.61
CA LYS A 144 -18.47 14.61 5.46
C LYS A 144 -18.39 15.88 4.60
N GLU A 145 -18.35 17.05 5.21
CA GLU A 145 -18.24 18.33 4.46
C GLU A 145 -16.90 18.42 3.71
N LYS A 146 -15.79 17.96 4.30
CA LYS A 146 -14.49 17.87 3.60
C LYS A 146 -14.54 16.97 2.35
N ARG A 147 -15.47 16.02 2.30
CA ARG A 147 -15.69 15.08 1.19
C ARG A 147 -16.81 15.51 0.25
N ARG A 148 -17.39 16.69 0.46
CA ARG A 148 -18.35 17.28 -0.46
C ARG A 148 -17.62 17.97 -1.60
N THR A 149 -17.69 17.41 -2.80
CA THR A 149 -17.04 17.96 -4.00
C THR A 149 -18.06 18.18 -5.10
N GLU A 150 -18.45 19.44 -5.30
CA GLU A 150 -19.31 19.85 -6.41
C GLU A 150 -18.52 19.95 -7.71
N PHE A 151 -19.20 19.72 -8.82
CA PHE A 151 -18.67 19.95 -10.16
C PHE A 151 -19.76 20.43 -11.12
N SER A 152 -19.34 21.12 -12.19
CA SER A 152 -20.20 21.64 -13.24
C SER A 152 -20.64 20.50 -14.17
N ILE A 153 -21.92 20.13 -14.12
CA ILE A 153 -22.51 19.13 -15.02
C ILE A 153 -22.55 19.68 -16.45
N LYS A 154 -22.86 20.98 -16.61
CA LYS A 154 -22.85 21.62 -17.93
C LYS A 154 -21.44 21.64 -18.51
N GLY A 155 -20.44 21.99 -17.71
CA GLY A 155 -19.05 22.04 -18.12
C GLY A 155 -18.50 20.67 -18.50
N LEU A 156 -18.88 19.62 -17.78
CA LEU A 156 -18.59 18.24 -18.15
C LEU A 156 -19.23 17.86 -19.50
N ASN A 157 -20.50 18.22 -19.71
CA ASN A 157 -21.20 17.98 -20.96
C ASN A 157 -20.54 18.74 -22.13
N ASP A 158 -20.20 20.00 -21.92
CA ASP A 158 -19.54 20.84 -22.92
C ASP A 158 -18.15 20.29 -23.27
N LEU A 159 -17.39 19.82 -22.28
CA LEU A 159 -16.09 19.17 -22.49
C LEU A 159 -16.23 17.94 -23.39
N LEU A 160 -17.17 17.03 -23.09
CA LEU A 160 -17.45 15.85 -23.92
C LEU A 160 -17.83 16.23 -25.36
N ALA A 161 -18.59 17.31 -25.54
CA ALA A 161 -18.93 17.84 -26.86
C ALA A 161 -17.74 18.46 -27.61
N GLN A 162 -16.70 18.90 -26.89
CA GLN A 162 -15.45 19.32 -27.52
C GLN A 162 -14.62 18.11 -27.96
N VAL A 163 -14.52 17.05 -27.14
CA VAL A 163 -13.72 15.85 -27.41
C VAL A 163 -13.97 15.23 -28.79
N VAL A 164 -15.21 15.24 -29.27
CA VAL A 164 -15.60 14.66 -30.57
C VAL A 164 -15.19 15.50 -31.79
N LYS A 165 -14.61 16.69 -31.58
CA LYS A 165 -14.16 17.56 -32.67
C LYS A 165 -12.79 17.12 -33.17
N PRO A 166 -12.46 17.35 -34.45
CA PRO A 166 -11.12 17.09 -34.96
C PRO A 166 -10.13 18.07 -34.30
N PHE A 167 -9.06 17.54 -33.72
CA PHE A 167 -7.94 18.31 -33.17
C PHE A 167 -6.61 17.90 -33.80
N GLU A 168 -5.68 18.84 -33.89
CA GLU A 168 -4.28 18.59 -34.15
C GLU A 168 -3.54 18.38 -32.81
N GLY A 169 -2.65 17.39 -32.76
CA GLY A 169 -1.86 17.07 -31.57
C GLY A 169 -1.17 15.71 -31.69
N THR A 170 -0.17 15.48 -30.84
CA THR A 170 0.62 14.24 -30.79
C THR A 170 -0.01 13.23 -29.84
N VAL A 171 0.01 13.48 -28.52
CA VAL A 171 -0.51 12.57 -27.50
C VAL A 171 -1.73 13.16 -26.78
N LEU A 172 -1.59 14.37 -26.24
CA LEU A 172 -2.59 15.14 -25.53
C LEU A 172 -3.13 16.26 -26.43
N LEU A 173 -4.45 16.43 -26.42
CA LEU A 173 -5.16 17.42 -27.19
C LEU A 173 -5.60 18.57 -26.27
N PRO A 174 -5.38 19.85 -26.64
CA PRO A 174 -5.83 21.00 -25.86
C PRO A 174 -7.31 21.29 -26.13
N ALA A 175 -8.19 20.32 -25.88
CA ALA A 175 -9.62 20.43 -26.21
C ALA A 175 -10.36 21.45 -25.33
N ALA A 176 -9.84 21.73 -24.13
CA ALA A 176 -10.36 22.73 -23.22
C ALA A 176 -9.26 23.31 -22.32
N HIS A 177 -9.55 24.45 -21.68
CA HIS A 177 -8.65 25.12 -20.75
C HIS A 177 -8.25 24.19 -19.58
N ASN A 178 -6.94 23.99 -19.39
CA ASN A 178 -6.35 23.11 -18.36
C ASN A 178 -6.87 21.67 -18.36
N VAL A 179 -7.31 21.16 -19.52
CA VAL A 179 -7.72 19.76 -19.66
C VAL A 179 -6.83 19.07 -20.68
N SER A 180 -6.25 17.96 -20.27
CA SER A 180 -5.52 17.05 -21.14
C SER A 180 -6.48 15.97 -21.65
N VAL A 181 -6.61 15.82 -22.97
CA VAL A 181 -7.43 14.77 -23.61
C VAL A 181 -6.52 13.83 -24.38
N LEU A 182 -6.57 12.52 -24.12
CA LEU A 182 -5.75 11.55 -24.82
C LEU A 182 -6.29 11.31 -26.23
N LYS A 183 -5.51 11.66 -27.25
CA LYS A 183 -5.87 11.56 -28.67
C LYS A 183 -6.31 10.15 -29.06
N ASP A 184 -5.63 9.14 -28.55
CA ASP A 184 -5.87 7.74 -28.92
C ASP A 184 -7.17 7.17 -28.35
N ASN A 185 -7.82 7.89 -27.44
CA ASN A 185 -8.99 7.42 -26.68
C ASN A 185 -10.24 8.27 -26.92
N VAL A 186 -10.19 9.26 -27.84
CA VAL A 186 -11.34 10.12 -28.16
C VAL A 186 -12.55 9.34 -28.69
N ASP A 187 -12.33 8.13 -29.21
CA ASP A 187 -13.36 7.22 -29.69
C ASP A 187 -14.25 6.65 -28.58
N LEU A 188 -13.91 6.86 -27.31
CA LEU A 188 -14.77 6.61 -26.16
C LEU A 188 -16.03 7.48 -26.17
N VAL A 189 -16.01 8.60 -26.89
CA VAL A 189 -17.19 9.43 -27.15
C VAL A 189 -17.52 9.35 -28.64
N LYS A 190 -18.66 8.76 -28.99
CA LYS A 190 -19.04 8.56 -30.39
C LYS A 190 -19.50 9.86 -31.04
N THR A 191 -19.28 9.95 -32.35
CA THR A 191 -19.84 11.04 -33.17
C THR A 191 -21.36 11.05 -33.05
N GLY A 192 -21.94 12.22 -32.72
CA GLY A 192 -23.38 12.36 -32.46
C GLY A 192 -23.75 12.47 -30.99
N PHE A 193 -22.78 12.42 -30.07
CA PHE A 193 -22.99 12.84 -28.68
C PHE A 193 -23.63 14.25 -28.64
N SER A 194 -24.69 14.39 -27.85
CA SER A 194 -25.31 15.69 -27.60
C SER A 194 -25.42 15.99 -26.10
N HIS A 195 -25.71 14.99 -25.27
CA HIS A 195 -25.76 15.18 -23.82
C HIS A 195 -25.56 13.91 -22.99
N ILE A 196 -25.13 14.10 -21.75
CA ILE A 196 -25.11 13.07 -20.72
C ILE A 196 -26.56 12.77 -20.31
N LYS A 197 -27.00 11.52 -20.46
CA LYS A 197 -28.35 11.06 -20.10
C LYS A 197 -28.52 10.83 -18.60
N GLN A 198 -27.50 10.25 -17.99
CA GLN A 198 -27.54 9.87 -16.57
C GLN A 198 -26.16 9.94 -15.95
N ILE A 199 -26.12 10.45 -14.73
CA ILE A 199 -24.97 10.40 -13.83
C ILE A 199 -25.39 9.58 -12.62
N SER A 200 -24.57 8.62 -12.20
CA SER A 200 -24.85 7.79 -11.01
C SER A 200 -23.60 7.68 -10.16
N SER A 201 -23.69 8.03 -8.87
CA SER A 201 -22.62 7.73 -7.91
C SER A 201 -22.55 6.21 -7.74
N ILE A 202 -21.42 5.59 -8.09
CA ILE A 202 -21.23 4.14 -8.04
C ILE A 202 -20.16 3.72 -7.02
N HIS A 203 -19.25 4.62 -6.65
CA HIS A 203 -18.24 4.38 -5.62
C HIS A 203 -17.85 5.66 -4.85
N GLU A 204 -17.63 5.59 -3.54
CA GLU A 204 -17.03 6.62 -2.70
C GLU A 204 -15.95 5.91 -1.89
N GLY A 205 -14.69 6.16 -2.25
CA GLY A 205 -13.54 5.63 -1.53
C GLY A 205 -13.04 6.61 -0.47
N LYS A 206 -11.83 6.39 0.01
CA LYS A 206 -11.18 7.29 0.98
C LYS A 206 -10.81 8.65 0.37
N HIS A 207 -10.44 8.66 -0.91
CA HIS A 207 -9.85 9.82 -1.59
C HIS A 207 -10.67 10.33 -2.77
N HIS A 208 -11.61 9.53 -3.29
CA HIS A 208 -12.35 9.85 -4.51
C HIS A 208 -13.83 9.48 -4.40
N ARG A 209 -14.64 10.22 -5.16
CA ARG A 209 -15.96 9.78 -5.58
C ARG A 209 -15.95 9.42 -7.06
N ILE A 210 -16.65 8.34 -7.38
CA ILE A 210 -16.70 7.74 -8.70
C ILE A 210 -18.14 7.78 -9.20
N TYR A 211 -18.33 8.43 -10.33
CA TYR A 211 -19.61 8.53 -11.02
C TYR A 211 -19.55 7.77 -12.33
N LYS A 212 -20.62 7.02 -12.62
CA LYS A 212 -20.86 6.42 -13.92
C LYS A 212 -21.65 7.40 -14.78
N LEU A 213 -21.20 7.60 -16.02
CA LEU A 213 -21.84 8.46 -17.00
C LEU A 213 -22.43 7.60 -18.12
N GLN A 214 -23.73 7.77 -18.37
CA GLN A 214 -24.39 7.24 -19.55
C GLN A 214 -24.55 8.35 -20.57
N LEU A 215 -23.94 8.17 -21.74
CA LEU A 215 -23.99 9.14 -22.82
C LEU A 215 -25.17 8.83 -23.74
N ASP A 216 -25.68 9.85 -24.43
CA ASP A 216 -26.67 9.64 -25.46
C ASP A 216 -26.07 8.97 -26.70
N HIS A 217 -26.95 8.32 -27.47
CA HIS A 217 -26.59 7.70 -28.76
C HIS A 217 -25.45 6.65 -28.76
N GLN A 218 -25.00 6.17 -27.59
CA GLN A 218 -24.06 5.05 -27.46
C GLN A 218 -24.43 4.13 -26.27
N GLN A 219 -23.87 2.92 -26.25
CA GLN A 219 -24.08 1.96 -25.15
C GLN A 219 -22.94 1.98 -24.13
N GLU A 220 -21.74 2.31 -24.59
CA GLU A 220 -20.53 2.38 -23.80
C GLU A 220 -20.62 3.52 -22.79
N GLU A 221 -20.32 3.19 -21.54
CA GLU A 221 -20.40 4.10 -20.39
C GLU A 221 -19.00 4.64 -20.06
N LEU A 222 -18.95 5.79 -19.39
CA LEU A 222 -17.72 6.37 -18.86
C LEU A 222 -17.73 6.40 -17.33
N VAL A 223 -16.56 6.53 -16.75
CA VAL A 223 -16.33 6.81 -15.34
C VAL A 223 -15.76 8.21 -15.21
N LEU A 224 -16.41 9.04 -14.40
CA LEU A 224 -15.85 10.27 -13.86
C LEU A 224 -15.38 10.01 -12.43
N ARG A 225 -14.07 10.08 -12.21
CA ARG A 225 -13.46 10.04 -10.88
C ARG A 225 -13.09 11.45 -10.44
N VAL A 226 -13.61 11.86 -9.27
CA VAL A 226 -13.43 13.19 -8.69
C VAL A 226 -12.74 13.03 -7.33
N PRO A 227 -11.54 13.59 -7.12
CA PRO A 227 -10.88 13.57 -5.81
C PRO A 227 -11.63 14.45 -4.82
N TYR A 228 -11.59 14.06 -3.55
CA TYR A 228 -11.94 14.97 -2.46
C TYR A 228 -10.84 16.01 -2.27
N LYS A 229 -11.22 17.20 -1.77
CA LYS A 229 -10.30 18.31 -1.48
C LYS A 229 -9.54 18.08 -0.16
N LEU A 230 -8.90 16.92 -0.04
CA LEU A 230 -8.18 16.48 1.16
C LEU A 230 -6.69 16.72 1.09
N ASP A 231 -6.10 16.78 -0.10
CA ASP A 231 -4.66 16.96 -0.30
C ASP A 231 -4.37 18.34 -0.92
N SER A 232 -3.09 18.73 -0.99
CA SER A 232 -2.69 20.00 -1.60
C SER A 232 -3.00 20.03 -3.10
N GLU A 233 -3.16 21.23 -3.67
CA GLU A 233 -3.38 21.42 -5.10
C GLU A 233 -2.19 20.89 -5.92
N VAL A 234 -0.96 21.14 -5.46
CA VAL A 234 0.28 20.65 -6.08
C VAL A 234 0.29 19.12 -6.17
N TYR A 235 -0.04 18.43 -5.07
CA TYR A 235 -0.08 16.98 -5.05
C TYR A 235 -1.20 16.44 -5.93
N THR A 236 -2.40 17.02 -5.84
CA THR A 236 -3.55 16.60 -6.63
C THR A 236 -3.26 16.71 -8.12
N ASP A 237 -2.59 17.79 -8.56
CA ASP A 237 -2.21 17.97 -9.95
C ASP A 237 -1.23 16.90 -10.43
N ARG A 238 -0.12 16.72 -9.69
CA ARG A 238 0.92 15.73 -10.03
C ARG A 238 0.38 14.31 -10.04
N ARG A 239 -0.39 13.95 -9.01
CA ARG A 239 -0.96 12.61 -8.85
C ARG A 239 -1.87 12.23 -10.01
N ILE A 240 -2.78 13.12 -10.42
CA ILE A 240 -3.71 12.84 -11.53
C ILE A 240 -2.98 12.70 -12.86
N LYS A 241 -2.04 13.62 -13.15
CA LYS A 241 -1.21 13.56 -14.36
C LYS A 241 -0.36 12.29 -14.40
N SER A 242 0.31 11.99 -13.30
CA SER A 242 1.16 10.80 -13.18
C SER A 242 0.38 9.50 -13.36
N GLU A 243 -0.82 9.44 -12.80
CA GLU A 243 -1.66 8.27 -12.91
C GLU A 243 -2.17 8.07 -14.35
N ALA A 244 -2.60 9.15 -15.02
CA ALA A 244 -3.01 9.07 -16.42
C ALA A 244 -1.89 8.56 -17.32
N ALA A 245 -0.66 9.07 -17.13
CA ALA A 245 0.52 8.61 -17.86
C ALA A 245 0.87 7.15 -17.54
N THR A 246 0.74 6.73 -16.29
CA THR A 246 1.00 5.35 -15.86
C THR A 246 -0.01 4.39 -16.49
N MET A 247 -1.31 4.70 -16.47
CA MET A 247 -2.34 3.89 -17.10
C MET A 247 -2.10 3.72 -18.61
N ASP A 248 -1.74 4.81 -19.28
CA ASP A 248 -1.42 4.76 -20.70
C ASP A 248 -0.15 3.95 -20.98
N PHE A 249 0.89 4.06 -20.14
CA PHE A 249 2.09 3.22 -20.21
C PHE A 249 1.77 1.74 -20.04
N LEU A 250 1.01 1.36 -19.00
CA LEU A 250 0.59 -0.02 -18.74
C LEU A 250 -0.18 -0.59 -19.95
N ALA A 251 -1.10 0.18 -20.53
CA ALA A 251 -1.88 -0.26 -21.69
C ALA A 251 -1.04 -0.37 -22.97
N LYS A 252 -0.29 0.68 -23.33
CA LYS A 252 0.36 0.82 -24.63
C LYS A 252 1.71 0.12 -24.69
N LYS A 253 2.53 0.23 -23.64
CA LYS A 253 3.86 -0.38 -23.58
C LYS A 253 3.81 -1.83 -23.15
N LEU A 254 3.00 -2.15 -22.14
CA LEU A 254 2.97 -3.49 -21.54
C LEU A 254 1.79 -4.36 -22.00
N GLY A 255 0.83 -3.79 -22.74
CA GLY A 255 -0.35 -4.52 -23.19
C GLY A 255 -1.21 -5.02 -22.02
N LEU A 256 -1.20 -4.30 -20.89
CA LEU A 256 -1.95 -4.66 -19.70
C LEU A 256 -3.39 -4.15 -19.76
N ASN A 257 -4.29 -4.94 -19.18
CA ASN A 257 -5.71 -4.64 -19.13
C ASN A 257 -6.00 -3.58 -18.06
N VAL A 258 -5.92 -2.31 -18.47
CA VAL A 258 -6.29 -1.14 -17.66
C VAL A 258 -7.27 -0.26 -18.46
N PRO A 259 -8.25 0.40 -17.81
CA PRO A 259 -9.20 1.26 -18.53
C PRO A 259 -8.49 2.38 -19.29
N LYS A 260 -9.04 2.73 -20.46
CA LYS A 260 -8.53 3.88 -21.22
C LYS A 260 -8.91 5.19 -20.55
N VAL A 261 -7.93 6.05 -20.27
CA VAL A 261 -8.17 7.43 -19.83
C VAL A 261 -8.55 8.28 -21.04
N LEU A 262 -9.70 8.96 -20.97
CA LEU A 262 -10.15 9.88 -22.01
C LEU A 262 -9.58 11.28 -21.77
N ALA A 263 -9.82 11.83 -20.58
CA ALA A 263 -9.46 13.21 -20.25
C ALA A 263 -9.20 13.36 -18.76
N TYR A 264 -8.36 14.31 -18.38
CA TYR A 264 -8.10 14.60 -16.97
C TYR A 264 -7.73 16.07 -16.77
N SER A 265 -7.90 16.54 -15.54
CA SER A 265 -7.37 17.81 -15.05
C SER A 265 -6.92 17.64 -13.61
N GLY A 266 -5.72 18.13 -13.32
CA GLY A 266 -5.16 18.17 -11.98
C GLY A 266 -5.57 19.40 -11.15
N VAL A 267 -6.09 20.45 -11.81
CA VAL A 267 -6.44 21.74 -11.21
C VAL A 267 -7.94 22.04 -11.33
N ALA A 268 -8.48 22.90 -10.47
CA ALA A 268 -9.91 23.24 -10.46
C ALA A 268 -10.31 24.25 -11.55
N GLU A 269 -9.36 25.03 -12.07
CA GLU A 269 -9.51 26.02 -13.15
C GLU A 269 -9.71 25.36 -14.52
N ASN A 270 -10.76 24.56 -14.64
CA ASN A 270 -11.16 23.85 -15.85
C ASN A 270 -12.70 23.88 -15.99
N PRO A 271 -13.29 23.51 -17.15
CA PRO A 271 -14.74 23.59 -17.35
C PRO A 271 -15.57 22.80 -16.33
N VAL A 272 -15.07 21.69 -15.79
CA VAL A 272 -15.74 20.85 -14.79
C VAL A 272 -15.71 21.50 -13.39
N GLY A 273 -14.80 22.44 -13.14
CA GLY A 273 -14.71 23.21 -11.89
C GLY A 273 -14.09 22.47 -10.70
N THR A 274 -13.54 21.28 -10.94
CA THR A 274 -12.79 20.47 -9.96
C THR A 274 -11.76 19.64 -10.70
N PRO A 275 -10.65 19.22 -10.07
CA PRO A 275 -9.80 18.16 -10.63
C PRO A 275 -10.63 16.90 -10.91
N PHE A 276 -10.29 16.16 -11.95
CA PHE A 276 -11.01 14.95 -12.34
C PHE A 276 -10.17 14.04 -13.23
N MET A 277 -10.61 12.79 -13.35
CA MET A 277 -10.21 11.87 -14.40
C MET A 277 -11.45 11.24 -15.02
N LEU A 278 -11.54 11.26 -16.34
CA LEU A 278 -12.60 10.68 -17.14
C LEU A 278 -12.01 9.49 -17.90
N MET A 279 -12.61 8.31 -17.74
CA MET A 279 -12.06 7.07 -18.28
C MET A 279 -13.16 6.09 -18.69
N GLU A 280 -12.77 5.03 -19.40
CA GLU A 280 -13.64 3.94 -19.81
C GLU A 280 -14.27 3.21 -18.60
N PHE A 281 -15.56 2.90 -18.67
CA PHE A 281 -16.21 2.04 -17.66
C PHE A 281 -16.00 0.56 -17.99
N LYS A 282 -15.53 -0.22 -17.00
CA LYS A 282 -15.46 -1.68 -17.09
C LYS A 282 -16.51 -2.33 -16.21
N LYS A 283 -17.29 -3.22 -16.80
CA LYS A 283 -18.32 -4.00 -16.11
C LYS A 283 -17.73 -5.32 -15.61
N GLY A 284 -17.97 -5.63 -14.34
CA GLY A 284 -17.59 -6.91 -13.75
C GLY A 284 -17.81 -6.94 -12.24
N GLU A 285 -17.35 -8.00 -11.60
CA GLU A 285 -17.34 -8.13 -10.14
C GLU A 285 -15.95 -7.81 -9.58
N LEU A 286 -15.88 -7.24 -8.38
CA LEU A 286 -14.59 -7.02 -7.73
C LEU A 286 -13.97 -8.36 -7.30
N LEU A 287 -12.67 -8.53 -7.56
CA LEU A 287 -11.91 -9.71 -7.14
C LEU A 287 -11.96 -9.91 -5.61
N MET A 288 -12.07 -8.81 -4.86
CA MET A 288 -12.25 -8.80 -3.40
C MET A 288 -13.38 -9.71 -2.91
N ARG A 289 -14.42 -9.96 -3.73
CA ARG A 289 -15.48 -10.92 -3.34
C ARG A 289 -14.98 -12.33 -3.07
N LYS A 290 -13.91 -12.72 -3.76
CA LYS A 290 -13.24 -14.02 -3.64
C LYS A 290 -12.18 -14.03 -2.53
N TRP A 291 -11.82 -12.88 -1.96
CA TRP A 291 -10.83 -12.80 -0.89
C TRP A 291 -11.44 -13.32 0.42
N ASN A 292 -10.87 -14.42 0.92
CA ASN A 292 -11.27 -15.07 2.16
C ASN A 292 -10.02 -15.33 3.02
N PRO A 293 -9.41 -14.27 3.59
CA PRO A 293 -8.09 -14.32 4.22
C PRO A 293 -8.04 -15.23 5.44
N LEU A 294 -9.18 -15.42 6.12
CA LEU A 294 -9.32 -16.22 7.34
C LEU A 294 -9.87 -17.61 7.06
N ILE A 295 -9.83 -18.09 5.80
CA ILE A 295 -10.23 -19.47 5.49
C ILE A 295 -9.40 -20.46 6.32
N PRO A 296 -10.02 -21.39 7.06
CA PRO A 296 -9.27 -22.43 7.77
C PRO A 296 -8.49 -23.31 6.81
N GLY A 297 -7.37 -23.86 7.28
CA GLY A 297 -6.63 -24.91 6.60
C GLY A 297 -5.12 -24.71 6.61
N ALA A 298 -4.38 -25.82 6.63
CA ALA A 298 -2.92 -25.82 6.68
C ALA A 298 -2.31 -25.11 5.44
N VAL A 299 -1.04 -24.70 5.53
CA VAL A 299 -0.30 -24.01 4.44
C VAL A 299 -0.25 -24.84 3.14
N ASN A 300 -0.30 -26.17 3.25
CA ASN A 300 -0.28 -27.08 2.09
C ASN A 300 -1.64 -27.73 1.81
N GLU A 301 -2.70 -27.27 2.46
CA GLU A 301 -4.04 -27.79 2.18
C GLU A 301 -4.54 -27.25 0.84
N GLU A 302 -4.78 -28.17 -0.10
CA GLU A 302 -5.12 -27.86 -1.50
C GLU A 302 -6.30 -26.87 -1.63
N LYS A 303 -7.33 -27.05 -0.82
CA LYS A 303 -8.56 -26.24 -0.92
C LYS A 303 -8.33 -24.77 -0.51
N SER A 304 -7.75 -24.54 0.67
CA SER A 304 -7.49 -23.18 1.17
C SER A 304 -6.45 -22.47 0.30
N LYS A 305 -5.41 -23.20 -0.14
CA LYS A 305 -4.41 -22.72 -1.08
C LYS A 305 -5.04 -22.29 -2.41
N ALA A 306 -5.85 -23.14 -3.03
CA ALA A 306 -6.48 -22.82 -4.32
C ALA A 306 -7.40 -21.59 -4.23
N GLU A 307 -8.17 -21.44 -3.15
CA GLU A 307 -9.07 -20.29 -2.96
C GLU A 307 -8.28 -18.98 -2.82
N LEU A 308 -7.25 -18.94 -1.97
CA LEU A 308 -6.42 -17.76 -1.76
C LEU A 308 -5.57 -17.41 -2.99
N MET A 309 -4.98 -18.42 -3.64
CA MET A 309 -4.19 -18.22 -4.86
C MET A 309 -5.05 -17.77 -6.04
N SER A 310 -6.36 -18.04 -6.05
CA SER A 310 -7.26 -17.50 -7.07
C SER A 310 -7.37 -15.96 -7.05
N VAL A 311 -6.98 -15.34 -5.93
CA VAL A 311 -6.89 -13.88 -5.76
C VAL A 311 -5.45 -13.39 -5.90
N ILE A 312 -4.50 -14.08 -5.25
CA ILE A 312 -3.09 -13.66 -5.23
C ILE A 312 -2.45 -13.77 -6.63
N SER A 313 -2.69 -14.86 -7.37
CA SER A 313 -1.97 -15.13 -8.62
C SER A 313 -2.23 -14.07 -9.70
N PRO A 314 -3.49 -13.65 -9.99
CA PRO A 314 -3.73 -12.58 -10.96
C PRO A 314 -3.00 -11.27 -10.63
N ILE A 315 -2.94 -10.91 -9.36
CA ILE A 315 -2.26 -9.68 -8.89
C ILE A 315 -0.73 -9.84 -9.03
N ALA A 316 -0.19 -10.99 -8.64
CA ALA A 316 1.24 -11.28 -8.78
C ALA A 316 1.68 -11.31 -10.26
N GLU A 317 0.87 -11.88 -11.14
CA GLU A 317 1.11 -11.89 -12.60
C GLU A 317 1.09 -10.48 -13.20
N PHE A 318 0.17 -9.62 -12.75
CA PHE A 318 0.14 -8.21 -13.15
C PHE A 318 1.38 -7.47 -12.64
N ASN A 319 1.72 -7.64 -11.36
CA ASN A 319 2.91 -7.03 -10.75
C ASN A 319 4.20 -7.44 -11.46
N LYS A 320 4.33 -8.72 -11.83
CA LYS A 320 5.45 -9.21 -12.64
C LYS A 320 5.60 -8.39 -13.92
N LYS A 321 4.54 -8.31 -14.73
CA LYS A 321 4.57 -7.57 -16.00
C LYS A 321 4.85 -6.08 -15.79
N ALA A 322 4.26 -5.46 -14.77
CA ALA A 322 4.49 -4.07 -14.43
C ALA A 322 5.95 -3.77 -14.04
N THR A 323 6.61 -4.74 -13.40
CA THR A 323 8.00 -4.61 -12.93
C THR A 323 9.04 -5.07 -13.97
N ASP A 324 8.63 -5.60 -15.12
CA ASP A 324 9.54 -6.12 -16.16
C ASP A 324 10.41 -5.03 -16.81
N ILE A 325 9.92 -3.78 -16.89
CA ILE A 325 10.69 -2.65 -17.45
C ILE A 325 11.62 -2.08 -16.40
N THR A 326 12.89 -1.93 -16.79
CA THR A 326 13.88 -1.13 -16.06
C THR A 326 13.94 0.27 -16.64
N PHE A 327 13.66 1.26 -15.80
CA PHE A 327 13.68 2.66 -16.17
C PHE A 327 15.11 3.24 -16.07
N THR A 328 15.31 4.50 -16.45
CA THR A 328 16.61 5.16 -16.37
C THR A 328 16.84 5.90 -15.05
N HIS A 329 15.76 6.24 -14.33
CA HIS A 329 15.76 7.04 -13.11
C HIS A 329 14.63 6.61 -12.16
N TYR A 330 14.68 7.06 -10.91
CA TYR A 330 13.57 6.94 -9.95
C TYR A 330 12.73 8.22 -9.95
N GLY A 331 11.42 8.12 -9.65
CA GLY A 331 10.47 9.23 -9.73
C GLY A 331 9.06 8.73 -10.04
N SER A 332 8.32 9.43 -10.90
CA SER A 332 7.04 8.94 -11.45
C SER A 332 6.90 9.25 -12.94
N LEU A 333 6.03 8.51 -13.63
CA LEU A 333 5.78 8.70 -15.06
C LEU A 333 4.82 9.86 -15.30
N TYR A 334 5.11 10.69 -16.29
CA TYR A 334 4.24 11.77 -16.78
C TYR A 334 4.19 11.73 -18.31
N PHE A 335 3.23 12.41 -18.93
CA PHE A 335 3.33 12.68 -20.37
C PHE A 335 4.34 13.81 -20.60
N LYS A 336 5.11 13.72 -21.69
CA LYS A 336 6.04 14.79 -22.07
C LYS A 336 5.35 16.15 -22.22
N GLU A 337 4.11 16.12 -22.69
CA GLU A 337 3.29 17.30 -22.98
C GLU A 337 2.67 17.93 -21.72
N ASP A 338 2.74 17.28 -20.54
CA ASP A 338 2.32 17.89 -19.27
C ASP A 338 3.25 19.05 -18.85
N GLY A 339 4.44 19.17 -19.46
CA GLY A 339 5.30 20.36 -19.38
C GLY A 339 5.97 20.60 -18.02
N TYR A 340 6.23 19.55 -17.25
CA TYR A 340 6.94 19.67 -15.98
C TYR A 340 8.40 20.11 -16.15
N GLU A 341 8.86 20.95 -15.22
CA GLU A 341 10.28 21.25 -15.05
C GLU A 341 10.99 20.07 -14.36
N HIS A 342 12.32 19.98 -14.53
CA HIS A 342 13.15 18.93 -13.93
C HIS A 342 12.72 17.49 -14.24
N ILE A 343 12.66 17.16 -15.54
CA ILE A 343 12.28 15.83 -16.04
C ILE A 343 13.43 15.08 -16.71
N VAL A 344 13.25 13.77 -16.87
CA VAL A 344 14.09 12.88 -17.69
C VAL A 344 13.30 12.48 -18.92
N ASP A 345 13.79 12.92 -20.09
CA ASP A 345 13.12 12.74 -21.39
C ASP A 345 13.02 11.28 -21.86
N GLU A 346 14.00 10.44 -21.49
CA GLU A 346 14.06 9.04 -21.89
C GLU A 346 13.80 8.15 -20.66
N PRO A 347 12.55 7.73 -20.41
CA PRO A 347 12.20 6.99 -19.20
C PRO A 347 12.80 5.58 -19.16
N TYR A 348 13.03 4.95 -20.31
CA TYR A 348 13.64 3.61 -20.44
C TYR A 348 14.37 3.50 -21.77
N VAL A 349 15.40 2.65 -21.82
CA VAL A 349 16.27 2.50 -23.00
C VAL A 349 15.63 1.58 -24.03
N GLY A 350 15.82 1.90 -25.31
CA GLY A 350 15.60 0.95 -26.41
C GLY A 350 14.15 0.88 -26.93
N GLU A 351 13.40 1.98 -26.87
CA GLU A 351 12.08 2.02 -27.51
C GLU A 351 12.20 1.91 -29.04
N THR A 352 11.61 0.85 -29.59
CA THR A 352 11.58 0.56 -31.02
C THR A 352 10.27 0.94 -31.68
N ASP A 353 9.19 1.07 -30.92
CA ASP A 353 7.89 1.53 -31.41
C ASP A 353 7.91 3.06 -31.56
N GLU A 354 7.93 3.52 -32.82
CA GLU A 354 7.92 4.95 -33.15
C GLU A 354 6.70 5.69 -32.57
N SER A 355 5.58 5.00 -32.32
CA SER A 355 4.38 5.61 -31.73
C SER A 355 4.52 5.91 -30.22
N LEU A 356 5.50 5.27 -29.55
CA LEU A 356 5.75 5.39 -28.12
C LEU A 356 6.95 6.28 -27.79
N LYS A 357 7.79 6.60 -28.78
CA LYS A 357 8.93 7.49 -28.58
C LYS A 357 8.49 8.88 -28.12
N ASN A 358 9.19 9.44 -27.13
CA ASN A 358 8.91 10.77 -26.55
C ASN A 358 7.50 10.92 -25.97
N ARG A 359 6.80 9.82 -25.65
CA ARG A 359 5.44 9.86 -25.10
C ARG A 359 5.43 10.13 -23.60
N TRP A 360 6.28 9.42 -22.87
CA TRP A 360 6.40 9.52 -21.41
C TRP A 360 7.75 10.08 -21.00
N VAL A 361 7.79 10.67 -19.81
CA VAL A 361 9.00 11.20 -19.14
C VAL A 361 8.97 10.78 -17.67
N ILE A 362 10.13 10.82 -17.01
CA ILE A 362 10.19 10.65 -15.54
C ILE A 362 10.29 12.03 -14.89
N GLY A 363 9.40 12.30 -13.95
CA GLY A 363 9.39 13.53 -13.16
C GLY A 363 9.33 13.24 -11.66
N PRO A 364 8.90 14.23 -10.86
CA PRO A 364 8.73 14.11 -9.41
C PRO A 364 7.91 12.89 -8.99
N THR A 365 8.33 12.20 -7.92
CA THR A 365 7.53 11.13 -7.32
C THR A 365 6.17 11.65 -6.86
N VAL A 366 5.15 10.79 -6.95
CA VAL A 366 3.81 11.02 -6.39
C VAL A 366 3.55 10.16 -5.14
N GLU A 367 4.61 9.67 -4.48
CA GLU A 367 4.47 9.05 -3.16
C GLU A 367 3.91 10.06 -2.14
N LYS A 368 2.75 9.75 -1.57
CA LYS A 368 1.97 10.66 -0.72
C LYS A 368 2.76 11.27 0.44
N ALA A 369 3.71 10.51 1.02
CA ALA A 369 4.53 10.95 2.13
C ALA A 369 5.28 12.26 1.85
N TYR A 370 5.70 12.49 0.61
CA TYR A 370 6.40 13.72 0.23
C TYR A 370 5.51 14.97 0.20
N TYR A 371 4.18 14.80 0.28
CA TYR A 371 3.21 15.89 0.13
C TYR A 371 2.30 16.05 1.36
N ARG A 372 2.68 15.49 2.52
CA ARG A 372 1.86 15.56 3.75
C ARG A 372 1.56 16.98 4.20
N ASN A 373 2.51 17.89 4.00
CA ASN A 373 2.31 19.30 4.31
C ASN A 373 1.59 20.00 3.16
N LYS A 374 0.48 20.66 3.48
CA LYS A 374 -0.44 21.19 2.47
C LYS A 374 -0.07 22.59 1.95
N ASP A 375 0.76 23.31 2.70
CA ASP A 375 1.03 24.74 2.49
C ASP A 375 2.45 24.99 1.94
N VAL A 376 2.96 24.10 1.09
CA VAL A 376 4.33 24.16 0.59
C VAL A 376 4.35 24.62 -0.86
N GLU A 377 5.16 25.65 -1.14
CA GLU A 377 5.44 26.12 -2.50
C GLU A 377 6.11 25.02 -3.34
N VAL A 378 5.80 24.98 -4.64
CA VAL A 378 6.34 23.98 -5.58
C VAL A 378 7.87 23.91 -5.53
N ALA A 379 8.55 25.06 -5.52
CA ALA A 379 10.01 25.11 -5.50
C ALA A 379 10.63 24.56 -4.20
N GLU A 380 9.90 24.56 -3.09
CA GLU A 380 10.39 24.01 -1.82
C GLU A 380 10.27 22.48 -1.79
N ILE A 381 9.17 21.93 -2.31
CA ILE A 381 8.97 20.48 -2.37
C ILE A 381 9.83 19.82 -3.46
N ASP A 382 10.12 20.53 -4.56
CA ASP A 382 10.91 20.03 -5.71
C ASP A 382 12.35 19.65 -5.36
N LYS A 383 12.83 20.10 -4.20
CA LYS A 383 14.14 19.70 -3.66
C LYS A 383 14.17 18.23 -3.21
N PHE A 384 13.01 17.62 -2.97
CA PHE A 384 12.89 16.34 -2.27
C PHE A 384 12.19 15.24 -3.06
N VAL A 385 11.67 15.51 -4.26
CA VAL A 385 10.78 14.59 -4.98
C VAL A 385 11.42 13.96 -6.21
N GLY A 386 12.73 14.17 -6.43
CA GLY A 386 13.44 13.66 -7.59
C GLY A 386 13.12 14.45 -8.88
N PRO A 387 13.39 13.86 -10.06
CA PRO A 387 13.82 12.48 -10.30
C PRO A 387 15.23 12.20 -9.79
N TRP A 388 15.48 10.99 -9.30
CA TRP A 388 16.78 10.57 -8.78
C TRP A 388 17.51 9.64 -9.74
N THR A 389 18.84 9.74 -9.78
CA THR A 389 19.66 8.91 -10.68
C THR A 389 19.87 7.50 -10.12
N VAL A 390 20.09 6.53 -11.01
CA VAL A 390 20.31 5.12 -10.62
C VAL A 390 21.58 4.90 -9.81
N GLU A 391 22.55 5.80 -9.89
CA GLU A 391 23.78 5.79 -9.10
C GLU A 391 23.54 6.12 -7.61
N GLN A 392 22.37 6.68 -7.26
CA GLN A 392 22.01 7.02 -5.89
C GLN A 392 20.66 6.38 -5.47
N PRO A 393 20.56 5.04 -5.44
CA PRO A 393 19.29 4.32 -5.23
C PRO A 393 18.61 4.61 -3.89
N LEU A 394 19.37 5.02 -2.87
CA LEU A 394 18.84 5.32 -1.54
C LEU A 394 18.56 6.81 -1.33
N ARG A 395 18.80 7.67 -2.34
CA ARG A 395 18.65 9.13 -2.19
C ARG A 395 17.22 9.54 -1.85
N MET A 396 16.23 8.84 -2.40
CA MET A 396 14.82 9.06 -2.08
C MET A 396 14.53 8.91 -0.57
N VAL A 397 15.20 7.96 0.11
CA VAL A 397 15.06 7.77 1.57
C VAL A 397 15.62 8.98 2.32
N ALA A 398 16.76 9.50 1.88
CA ALA A 398 17.43 10.64 2.50
C ALA A 398 16.61 11.93 2.33
N ASP A 399 16.09 12.15 1.12
CA ASP A 399 15.27 13.32 0.81
C ASP A 399 13.93 13.28 1.58
N LEU A 400 13.29 12.11 1.71
CA LEU A 400 12.10 11.97 2.57
C LEU A 400 12.43 12.26 4.04
N ALA A 401 13.53 11.72 4.56
CA ALA A 401 13.92 11.93 5.96
C ALA A 401 14.20 13.41 6.26
N GLN A 402 14.86 14.12 5.33
CA GLN A 402 15.12 15.55 5.44
C GLN A 402 13.83 16.37 5.36
N LEU A 403 12.93 16.04 4.42
CA LEU A 403 11.64 16.68 4.28
C LEU A 403 10.80 16.52 5.55
N GLU A 404 10.70 15.31 6.09
CA GLU A 404 9.97 15.06 7.33
C GLU A 404 10.59 15.78 8.52
N LEU A 405 11.93 15.82 8.61
CA LEU A 405 12.63 16.61 9.62
C LEU A 405 12.23 18.10 9.56
N GLU A 406 12.18 18.68 8.36
CA GLU A 406 11.74 20.07 8.17
C GLU A 406 10.27 20.27 8.53
N ASN A 407 9.41 19.31 8.18
CA ASN A 407 7.98 19.37 8.51
C ASN A 407 7.75 19.33 10.02
N VAL A 408 8.34 18.37 10.74
CA VAL A 408 8.16 18.25 12.19
C VAL A 408 8.75 19.44 12.94
N GLN A 409 9.83 20.06 12.44
CA GLN A 409 10.38 21.30 12.99
C GLN A 409 9.42 22.48 12.80
N LYS A 410 8.84 22.64 11.61
CA LYS A 410 7.88 23.71 11.31
C LYS A 410 6.59 23.56 12.13
N GLN A 411 6.16 22.32 12.37
CA GLN A 411 4.96 22.00 13.15
C GLN A 411 5.19 22.10 14.67
N GLY A 412 6.43 22.16 15.14
CA GLY A 412 6.76 22.17 16.57
C GLY A 412 6.61 20.79 17.24
N HIS A 413 6.77 19.70 16.48
CA HIS A 413 6.70 18.33 16.98
C HIS A 413 8.07 17.88 17.49
N ASP A 414 8.54 18.51 18.58
CA ASP A 414 9.90 18.38 19.10
C ASP A 414 10.34 16.94 19.39
N GLN A 415 9.39 16.06 19.74
CA GLN A 415 9.67 14.64 20.01
C GLN A 415 10.04 13.85 18.74
N ALA A 416 9.52 14.23 17.57
CA ALA A 416 9.78 13.56 16.30
C ALA A 416 11.08 14.04 15.63
N VAL A 417 11.54 15.25 15.95
CA VAL A 417 12.79 15.85 15.43
C VAL A 417 14.02 14.94 15.57
N PRO A 418 14.35 14.37 16.76
CA PRO A 418 15.50 13.48 16.89
C PRO A 418 15.35 12.20 16.05
N VAL A 419 14.13 11.69 15.88
CA VAL A 419 13.84 10.45 15.15
C VAL A 419 14.10 10.64 13.66
N TYR A 420 13.54 11.68 13.03
CA TYR A 420 13.79 11.95 11.61
C TYR A 420 15.24 12.37 11.33
N ARG A 421 15.92 13.00 12.28
CA ARG A 421 17.36 13.24 12.19
C ARG A 421 18.16 11.94 12.16
N LYS A 422 17.82 10.97 13.01
CA LYS A 422 18.45 9.64 13.00
C LYS A 422 18.13 8.87 11.71
N LEU A 423 16.91 8.98 11.18
CA LEU A 423 16.55 8.42 9.87
C LEU A 423 17.44 8.99 8.75
N GLY A 424 17.67 10.31 8.74
CA GLY A 424 18.58 10.96 7.79
C GLY A 424 20.03 10.47 7.90
N GLN A 425 20.50 10.13 9.10
CA GLN A 425 21.86 9.60 9.31
C GLN A 425 22.07 8.20 8.71
N VAL A 426 21.02 7.36 8.68
CA VAL A 426 21.08 5.99 8.15
C VAL A 426 20.63 5.89 6.69
N ALA A 427 19.89 6.86 6.17
CA ALA A 427 19.18 6.74 4.89
C ALA A 427 20.03 6.19 3.73
N GLU A 428 21.20 6.78 3.47
CA GLU A 428 22.10 6.35 2.39
C GLU A 428 23.01 5.16 2.77
N LYS A 429 22.87 4.65 4.00
CA LYS A 429 23.64 3.52 4.55
C LYS A 429 22.80 2.29 4.84
N LEU A 430 21.47 2.37 4.65
CA LEU A 430 20.55 1.27 4.91
C LEU A 430 21.00 -0.02 4.22
N PHE A 431 21.51 0.07 2.99
CA PHE A 431 22.05 -1.08 2.28
C PHE A 431 23.45 -0.77 1.75
N ASP A 432 24.34 -1.75 1.85
CA ASP A 432 25.53 -1.77 1.02
C ASP A 432 25.12 -2.17 -0.41
N VAL A 433 25.05 -1.18 -1.29
CA VAL A 433 24.61 -1.37 -2.70
C VAL A 433 25.53 -2.29 -3.50
N GLU A 434 26.75 -2.54 -3.01
CA GLU A 434 27.70 -3.48 -3.62
C GLU A 434 27.65 -4.88 -3.00
N SER A 435 26.78 -5.08 -2.00
CA SER A 435 26.64 -6.34 -1.25
C SER A 435 26.47 -7.54 -2.18
N LYS A 436 27.28 -8.57 -1.96
CA LYS A 436 27.12 -9.90 -2.58
C LYS A 436 26.34 -10.87 -1.69
N THR A 437 26.05 -10.46 -0.46
CA THR A 437 25.28 -11.25 0.52
C THR A 437 23.79 -11.24 0.21
N ILE A 438 23.27 -10.14 -0.33
CA ILE A 438 21.89 -10.08 -0.84
C ILE A 438 21.89 -10.59 -2.29
N PRO A 439 21.18 -11.70 -2.60
CA PRO A 439 21.10 -12.21 -3.96
C PRO A 439 20.50 -11.18 -4.92
N HIS A 440 21.06 -11.09 -6.13
CA HIS A 440 20.56 -10.25 -7.21
C HIS A 440 20.38 -8.76 -6.83
N MET A 441 21.30 -8.21 -6.04
CA MET A 441 21.26 -6.79 -5.61
C MET A 441 21.01 -5.81 -6.78
N ASP A 442 21.66 -5.98 -7.92
CA ASP A 442 21.45 -5.11 -9.10
C ASP A 442 19.98 -5.11 -9.57
N ALA A 443 19.32 -6.27 -9.55
CA ALA A 443 17.90 -6.40 -9.94
C ALA A 443 16.95 -5.78 -8.90
N LEU A 444 17.34 -5.81 -7.61
CA LEU A 444 16.61 -5.19 -6.50
C LEU A 444 16.76 -3.67 -6.47
N LEU A 445 17.93 -3.16 -6.86
CA LEU A 445 18.19 -1.73 -6.97
C LEU A 445 17.59 -1.14 -8.25
N ALA A 446 17.39 -1.94 -9.29
CA ALA A 446 16.87 -1.48 -10.57
C ALA A 446 15.58 -0.64 -10.41
N PRO A 447 15.47 0.50 -11.12
CA PRO A 447 14.28 1.34 -11.10
C PRO A 447 13.13 0.60 -11.80
N ARG A 448 12.14 0.18 -11.01
CA ARG A 448 10.96 -0.55 -11.49
C ARG A 448 9.69 0.16 -11.05
N LEU A 449 8.63 -0.02 -11.81
CA LEU A 449 7.32 0.53 -11.47
C LEU A 449 6.76 -0.18 -10.24
N ALA A 450 6.65 0.54 -9.13
CA ALA A 450 5.99 0.13 -7.92
C ALA A 450 4.54 0.59 -7.93
N LEU A 451 3.63 -0.34 -7.64
CA LEU A 451 2.19 -0.12 -7.63
C LEU A 451 1.68 -0.31 -6.20
N PRO A 452 1.57 0.76 -5.39
CA PRO A 452 1.30 0.64 -3.96
C PRO A 452 -0.10 0.14 -3.63
N ASP A 453 -1.07 0.34 -4.52
CA ASP A 453 -2.49 0.00 -4.32
C ASP A 453 -2.95 -1.23 -5.12
N LEU A 454 -2.03 -2.18 -5.35
CA LEU A 454 -2.37 -3.51 -5.89
C LEU A 454 -3.20 -4.30 -4.88
N ASP A 455 -4.50 -4.08 -4.92
CA ASP A 455 -5.47 -4.65 -4.00
C ASP A 455 -6.60 -5.34 -4.78
N PRO A 456 -7.15 -6.48 -4.32
CA PRO A 456 -8.28 -7.12 -4.98
C PRO A 456 -9.56 -6.23 -5.04
N MET A 457 -9.65 -5.14 -4.28
CA MET A 457 -10.69 -4.11 -4.44
C MET A 457 -10.54 -3.33 -5.75
N ASN A 458 -9.30 -3.22 -6.25
CA ASN A 458 -8.94 -2.50 -7.47
C ASN A 458 -8.80 -3.43 -8.68
N VAL A 459 -9.45 -4.60 -8.64
CA VAL A 459 -9.47 -5.58 -9.74
C VAL A 459 -10.90 -5.95 -10.08
N ILE A 460 -11.29 -5.73 -11.34
CA ILE A 460 -12.60 -6.06 -11.88
C ILE A 460 -12.48 -7.33 -12.72
N VAL A 461 -13.25 -8.35 -12.36
CA VAL A 461 -13.34 -9.64 -13.06
C VAL A 461 -14.63 -9.65 -13.90
N GLY A 462 -14.47 -9.64 -15.22
CA GLY A 462 -15.55 -9.81 -16.20
C GLY A 462 -15.19 -10.89 -17.21
N ASP A 463 -15.38 -10.60 -18.50
CA ASP A 463 -14.86 -11.45 -19.59
C ASP A 463 -13.32 -11.49 -19.58
N GLU A 464 -12.71 -10.40 -19.12
CA GLU A 464 -11.28 -10.26 -18.84
C GLU A 464 -11.09 -9.69 -17.43
N THR A 465 -9.88 -9.81 -16.89
CA THR A 465 -9.48 -9.17 -15.63
C THR A 465 -8.91 -7.79 -15.93
N TRP A 466 -9.49 -6.75 -15.32
CA TRP A 466 -9.10 -5.35 -15.47
C TRP A 466 -8.58 -4.81 -14.15
N PHE A 467 -7.44 -4.13 -14.19
CA PHE A 467 -6.84 -3.47 -13.03
C PHE A 467 -7.13 -1.97 -13.09
N ILE A 468 -7.49 -1.39 -11.97
CA ILE A 468 -7.84 0.02 -11.82
C ILE A 468 -7.05 0.64 -10.67
N ASP A 469 -7.18 1.94 -10.50
CA ASP A 469 -6.57 2.73 -9.41
C ASP A 469 -5.04 2.57 -9.32
N PHE A 470 -4.33 3.40 -10.08
CA PHE A 470 -2.86 3.41 -10.10
C PHE A 470 -2.32 4.65 -9.38
N GLU A 471 -3.12 5.18 -8.45
CA GLU A 471 -2.76 6.30 -7.63
C GLU A 471 -1.48 6.01 -6.82
N GLY A 472 -0.56 6.97 -6.80
CA GLY A 472 0.69 6.84 -6.07
C GLY A 472 1.70 5.90 -6.74
N ALA A 473 1.42 5.38 -7.94
CA ALA A 473 2.41 4.62 -8.72
C ALA A 473 3.69 5.43 -8.93
N CYS A 474 4.83 4.81 -8.65
CA CYS A 474 6.13 5.44 -8.73
C CYS A 474 7.19 4.47 -9.22
N ILE A 475 8.31 5.00 -9.68
CA ILE A 475 9.50 4.24 -10.06
C ILE A 475 10.49 4.34 -8.91
N LYS A 476 10.82 3.21 -8.29
CA LYS A 476 11.75 3.12 -7.17
C LYS A 476 12.53 1.81 -7.18
N PRO A 477 13.61 1.67 -6.39
CA PRO A 477 14.24 0.38 -6.18
C PRO A 477 13.22 -0.63 -5.65
N PHE A 478 13.12 -1.80 -6.28
CA PHE A 478 12.25 -2.86 -5.80
C PHE A 478 12.61 -3.29 -4.36
N LEU A 479 13.88 -3.13 -3.98
CA LEU A 479 14.39 -3.30 -2.61
C LEU A 479 13.56 -2.51 -1.58
N LEU A 480 13.12 -1.31 -1.94
CA LEU A 480 12.37 -0.37 -1.09
C LEU A 480 10.84 -0.54 -1.20
N SER A 481 10.34 -1.49 -1.99
CA SER A 481 8.90 -1.75 -2.11
C SER A 481 8.36 -2.49 -0.89
N SER A 482 7.14 -2.16 -0.48
CA SER A 482 6.36 -2.94 0.50
C SER A 482 5.64 -4.09 -0.20
N TYR A 483 5.11 -5.02 0.59
CA TYR A 483 4.14 -5.98 0.07
C TYR A 483 2.79 -5.29 -0.17
N PRO A 484 1.93 -5.84 -1.04
CA PRO A 484 0.55 -5.40 -1.15
C PRO A 484 -0.14 -5.48 0.21
N LYS A 485 -0.89 -4.43 0.57
CA LYS A 485 -1.47 -4.28 1.92
C LYS A 485 -2.42 -5.43 2.29
N PHE A 486 -3.17 -5.98 1.33
CA PHE A 486 -4.12 -7.09 1.57
C PHE A 486 -3.47 -8.41 2.02
N VAL A 487 -2.16 -8.61 1.77
CA VAL A 487 -1.40 -9.80 2.24
C VAL A 487 -0.32 -9.45 3.26
N GLN A 488 0.03 -8.18 3.42
CA GLN A 488 1.09 -7.76 4.32
C GLN A 488 0.74 -8.14 5.77
N TYR A 489 1.72 -8.72 6.49
CA TYR A 489 1.56 -9.01 7.90
C TYR A 489 2.87 -8.72 8.66
N SER A 490 2.80 -7.84 9.66
CA SER A 490 3.97 -7.46 10.45
C SER A 490 4.01 -8.12 11.83
N GLY A 491 3.05 -9.00 12.14
CA GLY A 491 2.98 -9.71 13.41
C GLY A 491 3.82 -11.00 13.46
N PRO A 492 3.74 -11.75 14.58
CA PRO A 492 4.51 -12.96 14.82
C PRO A 492 4.17 -14.01 13.78
N LYS A 493 5.19 -14.66 13.24
CA LYS A 493 5.01 -15.67 12.20
C LYS A 493 4.66 -17.01 12.82
N ILE A 494 3.53 -17.57 12.40
CA ILE A 494 3.05 -18.90 12.78
C ILE A 494 2.75 -19.66 11.49
N PHE A 495 3.45 -20.75 11.27
CA PHE A 495 3.34 -21.59 10.08
C PHE A 495 2.64 -22.92 10.37
N ASP A 496 2.60 -23.34 11.63
CA ASP A 496 1.90 -24.53 12.10
C ASP A 496 1.40 -24.29 13.53
N LEU A 497 0.08 -24.40 13.75
CA LEU A 497 -0.52 -24.04 15.04
C LEU A 497 -0.09 -25.02 16.13
N GLU A 498 -0.02 -26.31 15.82
CA GLU A 498 0.31 -27.36 16.76
C GLU A 498 1.80 -27.40 17.09
N ALA A 499 2.67 -27.08 16.12
CA ALA A 499 4.12 -27.09 16.30
C ALA A 499 4.66 -25.77 16.87
N ASP A 500 4.12 -24.62 16.47
CA ASP A 500 4.64 -23.30 16.86
C ASP A 500 4.01 -22.77 18.15
N VAL A 501 2.83 -23.28 18.57
CA VAL A 501 2.10 -22.80 19.75
C VAL A 501 2.03 -23.88 20.83
N GLU A 502 2.81 -23.69 21.90
CA GLU A 502 2.87 -24.65 23.00
C GLU A 502 1.49 -24.86 23.64
N GLY A 503 0.99 -26.10 23.56
CA GLY A 503 -0.28 -26.47 24.16
C GLY A 503 -1.50 -25.87 23.47
N TYR A 504 -1.42 -25.54 22.17
CA TYR A 504 -2.51 -24.99 21.36
C TYR A 504 -3.88 -25.62 21.66
N ASP A 505 -3.97 -26.95 21.67
CA ASP A 505 -5.21 -27.69 21.91
C ASP A 505 -5.88 -27.37 23.26
N LYS A 506 -5.08 -26.97 24.25
CA LYS A 506 -5.50 -26.69 25.63
C LYS A 506 -5.87 -25.22 25.86
N LEU A 507 -5.66 -24.35 24.87
CA LEU A 507 -6.05 -22.95 24.94
C LEU A 507 -7.57 -22.80 24.91
N ASP A 508 -8.07 -21.72 25.51
CA ASP A 508 -9.47 -21.31 25.35
C ASP A 508 -9.75 -20.80 23.93
N ASP A 509 -11.03 -20.71 23.57
CA ASP A 509 -11.46 -20.36 22.22
C ASP A 509 -11.00 -18.96 21.77
N VAL A 510 -10.88 -18.01 22.71
CA VAL A 510 -10.45 -16.64 22.39
C VAL A 510 -8.96 -16.64 22.04
N ALA A 511 -8.15 -17.32 22.86
CA ALA A 511 -6.72 -17.49 22.59
C ALA A 511 -6.48 -18.27 21.28
N LYS A 512 -7.26 -19.31 21.00
CA LYS A 512 -7.17 -20.05 19.73
C LYS A 512 -7.43 -19.17 18.52
N GLN A 513 -8.52 -18.39 18.54
CA GLN A 513 -8.87 -17.49 17.44
C GLN A 513 -7.75 -16.47 17.14
N GLN A 514 -7.04 -16.00 18.17
CA GLN A 514 -5.91 -15.09 18.00
C GLN A 514 -4.74 -15.77 17.27
N TYR A 515 -4.36 -16.98 17.68
CA TYR A 515 -3.30 -17.73 17.01
C TYR A 515 -3.70 -18.16 15.59
N GLU A 516 -4.96 -18.58 15.38
CA GLU A 516 -5.50 -18.89 14.05
C GLU A 516 -5.45 -17.68 13.12
N TYR A 517 -5.72 -16.48 13.62
CA TYR A 517 -5.56 -15.25 12.86
C TYR A 517 -4.10 -15.00 12.46
N MET A 518 -3.16 -15.09 13.42
CA MET A 518 -1.73 -14.90 13.15
C MET A 518 -1.22 -15.92 12.12
N PHE A 519 -1.66 -17.18 12.24
CA PHE A 519 -1.39 -18.24 11.27
C PHE A 519 -1.95 -17.89 9.89
N CYS A 520 -3.23 -17.53 9.78
CA CYS A 520 -3.85 -17.19 8.50
C CYS A 520 -3.14 -16.03 7.81
N ARG A 521 -2.82 -14.96 8.54
CA ARG A 521 -2.08 -13.81 7.99
C ARG A 521 -0.67 -14.17 7.57
N THR A 522 0.03 -15.02 8.34
CA THR A 522 1.35 -15.54 7.98
C THR A 522 1.29 -16.36 6.68
N ARG A 523 0.34 -17.29 6.58
CA ARG A 523 0.11 -18.11 5.38
C ARG A 523 -0.19 -17.26 4.15
N ASN A 524 -1.05 -16.25 4.27
CA ASN A 524 -1.44 -15.40 3.14
C ASN A 524 -0.24 -14.60 2.61
N GLN A 525 0.58 -14.05 3.51
CA GLN A 525 1.84 -13.40 3.12
C GLN A 525 2.80 -14.39 2.46
N PHE A 526 2.91 -15.60 3.00
CA PHE A 526 3.75 -16.65 2.44
C PHE A 526 3.32 -17.04 1.01
N TYR A 527 2.01 -17.10 0.74
CA TYR A 527 1.51 -17.33 -0.63
C TYR A 527 1.86 -16.21 -1.60
N TRP A 528 1.92 -14.95 -1.14
CA TRP A 528 2.47 -13.86 -1.96
C TRP A 528 3.97 -14.06 -2.26
N GLU A 529 4.75 -14.47 -1.26
CA GLU A 529 6.17 -14.77 -1.44
C GLU A 529 6.40 -15.95 -2.39
N LEU A 530 5.54 -16.99 -2.32
CA LEU A 530 5.53 -18.10 -3.27
C LEU A 530 5.23 -17.62 -4.69
N ALA A 531 4.19 -16.80 -4.87
CA ALA A 531 3.85 -16.24 -6.18
C ALA A 531 4.98 -15.37 -6.74
N LEU A 532 5.66 -14.58 -5.90
CA LEU A 532 6.83 -13.80 -6.29
C LEU A 532 7.99 -14.70 -6.71
N ASN A 533 8.26 -15.80 -5.99
CA ASN A 533 9.28 -16.78 -6.37
C ASN A 533 8.96 -17.45 -7.72
N GLU A 534 7.70 -17.77 -7.99
CA GLU A 534 7.28 -18.37 -9.26
C GLU A 534 7.36 -17.39 -10.44
N THR A 535 7.09 -16.11 -10.18
CA THR A 535 6.98 -15.09 -11.23
C THR A 535 8.27 -14.33 -11.50
N ASN A 536 9.07 -14.02 -10.46
CA ASN A 536 10.26 -13.17 -10.55
C ASN A 536 11.34 -13.52 -9.50
N LYS A 537 12.07 -14.62 -9.74
CA LYS A 537 13.11 -15.14 -8.84
C LYS A 537 14.22 -14.15 -8.48
N GLU A 538 14.58 -13.27 -9.41
CA GLU A 538 15.65 -12.27 -9.19
C GLU A 538 15.26 -11.23 -8.13
N LEU A 539 13.95 -11.07 -7.87
CA LEU A 539 13.44 -10.14 -6.87
C LEU A 539 13.27 -10.76 -5.49
N LEU A 540 13.54 -12.07 -5.33
CA LEU A 540 13.24 -12.80 -4.11
C LEU A 540 14.04 -12.32 -2.89
N GLY A 541 15.18 -11.66 -3.07
CA GLY A 541 15.98 -11.12 -1.98
C GLY A 541 15.20 -10.18 -1.04
N VAL A 542 14.10 -9.56 -1.50
CA VAL A 542 13.25 -8.71 -0.63
C VAL A 542 12.53 -9.46 0.48
N ILE A 543 12.40 -10.79 0.40
CA ILE A 543 11.69 -11.58 1.42
C ILE A 543 12.52 -11.78 2.70
N SER A 544 13.81 -11.48 2.66
CA SER A 544 14.72 -11.61 3.80
C SER A 544 14.18 -10.93 5.06
N PRO A 545 14.28 -11.58 6.23
CA PRO A 545 14.08 -10.89 7.50
C PRO A 545 15.01 -9.67 7.67
N ALA A 546 16.28 -9.77 7.23
CA ALA A 546 17.24 -8.68 7.33
C ALA A 546 16.83 -7.48 6.46
N VAL A 547 16.50 -7.71 5.19
CA VAL A 547 16.05 -6.67 4.25
C VAL A 547 14.77 -6.00 4.75
N LYS A 548 13.80 -6.77 5.26
CA LYS A 548 12.56 -6.24 5.84
C LYS A 548 12.82 -5.34 7.03
N LEU A 549 13.68 -5.74 7.97
CA LEU A 549 14.01 -4.95 9.16
C LEU A 549 14.75 -3.66 8.78
N ILE A 550 15.75 -3.74 7.89
CA ILE A 550 16.56 -2.59 7.47
C ILE A 550 15.69 -1.47 6.88
N LYS A 551 14.72 -1.81 6.02
CA LYS A 551 13.84 -0.79 5.41
C LYS A 551 12.64 -0.39 6.28
N SER A 552 12.44 -1.00 7.45
CA SER A 552 11.24 -0.80 8.27
C SER A 552 11.01 0.67 8.63
N ALA A 553 12.04 1.39 9.10
CA ALA A 553 11.93 2.80 9.49
C ALA A 553 11.51 3.70 8.30
N TYR A 554 12.03 3.42 7.11
CA TYR A 554 11.63 4.13 5.88
C TYR A 554 10.18 3.81 5.50
N LEU A 555 9.76 2.54 5.54
CA LEU A 555 8.38 2.17 5.26
C LEU A 555 7.40 2.77 6.28
N SER A 556 7.76 2.80 7.57
CA SER A 556 6.98 3.50 8.60
C SER A 556 6.90 5.00 8.34
N ALA A 557 7.99 5.62 7.87
CA ALA A 557 7.98 7.03 7.46
C ALA A 557 7.10 7.26 6.22
N LEU A 558 6.95 6.30 5.31
CA LEU A 558 5.99 6.38 4.20
C LEU A 558 4.53 6.18 4.67
N ASP A 559 4.31 5.29 5.64
CA ASP A 559 2.99 4.91 6.13
C ASP A 559 2.43 5.84 7.23
N ALA A 560 3.22 6.80 7.75
CA ALA A 560 2.78 7.72 8.80
C ALA A 560 1.55 8.56 8.37
N LYS A 561 0.53 8.56 9.24
CA LYS A 561 -0.78 9.21 9.12
C LYS A 561 -1.03 10.20 10.26
N THR A 562 -0.43 9.99 11.43
CA THR A 562 -0.63 10.79 12.64
C THR A 562 0.68 11.37 13.17
N ASP A 563 0.56 12.40 14.01
CA ASP A 563 1.70 13.04 14.66
C ASP A 563 2.45 12.13 15.65
N LYS A 564 1.85 10.99 16.05
CA LYS A 564 2.49 9.98 16.90
C LYS A 564 3.12 8.83 16.11
N ASP A 565 2.90 8.74 14.80
CA ASP A 565 3.41 7.63 13.98
C ASP A 565 4.94 7.67 13.82
N TYR A 566 5.61 8.77 14.20
CA TYR A 566 7.08 8.79 14.33
C TYR A 566 7.58 7.70 15.28
N LEU A 567 6.78 7.25 16.24
CA LEU A 567 7.12 6.16 17.15
C LEU A 567 7.34 4.82 16.42
N TYR A 568 6.68 4.60 15.28
CA TYR A 568 6.95 3.45 14.43
C TYR A 568 8.26 3.58 13.67
N VAL A 569 8.61 4.80 13.24
CA VAL A 569 9.92 5.11 12.65
C VAL A 569 11.02 4.86 13.68
N GLU A 570 10.83 5.34 14.91
CA GLU A 570 11.75 5.13 16.03
C GLU A 570 11.92 3.65 16.36
N ASN A 571 10.83 2.88 16.41
CA ASN A 571 10.88 1.42 16.58
C ASN A 571 11.80 0.76 15.54
N GLY A 572 11.61 1.08 14.26
CA GLY A 572 12.46 0.56 13.19
C GLY A 572 13.93 0.95 13.33
N LEU A 573 14.21 2.18 13.80
CA LEU A 573 15.58 2.64 14.06
C LEU A 573 16.22 1.96 15.27
N VAL A 574 15.46 1.67 16.33
CA VAL A 574 15.94 0.95 17.52
C VAL A 574 16.24 -0.52 17.19
N GLU A 575 15.33 -1.18 16.44
CA GLU A 575 15.55 -2.54 15.95
C GLU A 575 16.78 -2.60 15.03
N LEU A 576 16.91 -1.64 14.11
CA LEU A 576 18.07 -1.54 13.22
C LEU A 576 19.37 -1.25 13.98
N TYR A 577 19.37 -0.34 14.96
CA TYR A 577 20.53 -0.06 15.81
C TYR A 577 21.04 -1.32 16.51
N THR A 578 20.12 -2.12 17.06
CA THR A 578 20.44 -3.37 17.76
C THR A 578 21.04 -4.41 16.81
N MET A 579 20.50 -4.50 15.59
CA MET A 579 20.93 -5.50 14.60
C MET A 579 22.10 -5.05 13.72
N TRP A 580 22.45 -3.76 13.70
CA TRP A 580 23.46 -3.20 12.80
C TRP A 580 24.80 -3.96 12.81
N PRO A 581 25.40 -4.32 13.97
CA PRO A 581 26.70 -4.99 13.97
C PRO A 581 26.68 -6.33 13.21
N HIS A 582 25.56 -7.06 13.29
CA HIS A 582 25.37 -8.31 12.56
C HIS A 582 25.30 -8.05 11.06
N TYR A 583 24.50 -7.07 10.64
CA TYR A 583 24.37 -6.72 9.22
C TYR A 583 25.64 -6.13 8.63
N GLU A 584 26.42 -5.38 9.41
CA GLU A 584 27.71 -4.85 9.00
C GLU A 584 28.70 -6.00 8.78
N SER A 585 28.78 -6.95 9.72
CA SER A 585 29.65 -8.13 9.58
C SER A 585 29.29 -9.00 8.37
N ALA A 586 28.02 -9.01 7.99
CA ALA A 586 27.51 -9.72 6.84
C ALA A 586 27.57 -8.90 5.53
N ALA A 587 28.14 -7.69 5.55
CA ALA A 587 28.20 -6.77 4.41
C ALA A 587 26.81 -6.49 3.77
N ILE A 588 25.77 -6.36 4.60
CA ILE A 588 24.39 -6.06 4.18
C ILE A 588 24.12 -4.55 4.26
N VAL A 589 24.64 -3.89 5.30
CA VAL A 589 24.56 -2.43 5.52
C VAL A 589 25.91 -1.76 5.22
N LYS A 590 25.91 -0.46 4.94
CA LYS A 590 27.12 0.26 4.54
C LYS A 590 27.86 0.89 5.72
N GLY A 591 28.97 0.25 6.12
CA GLY A 591 29.93 0.78 7.09
C GLY A 591 29.44 0.78 8.54
N PRO A 592 30.14 1.49 9.45
CA PRO A 592 29.86 1.45 10.88
C PRO A 592 28.53 2.08 11.22
N ASN A 593 27.93 1.57 12.31
CA ASN A 593 26.63 2.04 12.80
C ASN A 593 26.63 3.55 13.02
N PRO A 594 25.84 4.32 12.25
CA PRO A 594 25.78 5.77 12.42
C PRO A 594 24.83 6.19 13.55
N LEU A 595 24.05 5.27 14.10
CA LEU A 595 23.07 5.52 15.15
C LEU A 595 23.72 5.44 16.53
N THR A 596 23.29 6.33 17.41
CA THR A 596 23.63 6.30 18.83
C THR A 596 22.35 6.47 19.64
N PHE A 597 22.18 5.63 20.67
CA PHE A 597 21.10 5.75 21.64
C PHE A 597 21.69 5.69 23.05
N SER A 598 21.28 6.63 23.90
CA SER A 598 21.48 6.56 25.34
C SER A 598 20.44 5.66 26.00
N GLU A 599 20.75 5.12 27.17
CA GLU A 599 19.80 4.34 27.97
C GLU A 599 18.51 5.13 28.25
N GLN A 600 18.63 6.44 28.46
CA GLN A 600 17.51 7.34 28.70
C GLN A 600 16.61 7.49 27.46
N GLU A 601 17.20 7.61 26.26
CA GLU A 601 16.43 7.62 25.01
C GLU A 601 15.67 6.30 24.82
N LEU A 602 16.32 5.16 25.03
CA LEU A 602 15.68 3.84 24.88
C LEU A 602 14.53 3.63 25.87
N GLN A 603 14.72 4.02 27.13
CA GLN A 603 13.66 3.90 28.15
C GLN A 603 12.48 4.85 27.86
N ALA A 604 12.76 6.06 27.38
CA ALA A 604 11.73 7.03 27.01
C ALA A 604 10.91 6.54 25.81
N TYR A 605 11.59 6.03 24.77
CA TYR A 605 10.96 5.41 23.60
C TYR A 605 10.08 4.23 24.03
N GLU A 606 10.60 3.31 24.85
CA GLU A 606 9.85 2.11 25.26
C GLU A 606 8.54 2.49 25.97
N THR A 607 8.62 3.47 26.88
CA THR A 607 7.45 3.98 27.59
C THR A 607 6.44 4.62 26.63
N ALA A 608 6.90 5.54 25.77
CA ALA A 608 6.04 6.26 24.84
C ALA A 608 5.38 5.31 23.82
N PHE A 609 6.13 4.33 23.33
CA PHE A 609 5.62 3.32 22.41
C PHE A 609 4.56 2.44 23.07
N GLN A 610 4.80 1.96 24.30
CA GLN A 610 3.82 1.17 25.05
C GLN A 610 2.54 1.95 25.35
N ASP A 611 2.66 3.22 25.74
CA ASP A 611 1.52 4.10 25.99
C ASP A 611 0.70 4.28 24.71
N TYR A 612 1.37 4.53 23.58
CA TYR A 612 0.69 4.71 22.30
C TYR A 612 0.00 3.43 21.80
N GLN A 613 0.62 2.26 21.98
CA GLN A 613 -0.02 0.99 21.67
C GLN A 613 -1.25 0.73 22.54
N THR A 614 -1.17 1.07 23.83
CA THR A 614 -2.30 0.94 24.77
C THR A 614 -3.45 1.87 24.37
N GLU A 615 -3.14 3.10 23.95
CA GLU A 615 -4.11 4.05 23.41
C GLU A 615 -4.82 3.48 22.18
N LEU A 616 -4.09 3.04 21.16
CA LEU A 616 -4.66 2.47 19.93
C LEU A 616 -5.55 1.26 20.21
N SER A 617 -5.08 0.35 21.06
CA SER A 617 -5.80 -0.85 21.49
C SER A 617 -7.12 -0.55 22.20
N SER A 618 -7.23 0.61 22.84
CA SER A 618 -8.41 1.03 23.57
C SER A 618 -9.47 1.74 22.72
N MET A 619 -9.12 2.09 21.48
CA MET A 619 -9.93 2.88 20.56
C MET A 619 -10.53 1.98 19.47
N PRO A 620 -11.85 1.71 19.50
CA PRO A 620 -12.52 1.03 18.41
C PRO A 620 -12.30 1.77 17.10
N PHE A 621 -11.99 1.05 16.02
CA PHE A 621 -11.76 1.61 14.69
C PHE A 621 -10.58 2.63 14.63
N ALA A 622 -9.58 2.55 15.51
CA ALA A 622 -8.43 3.48 15.43
C ALA A 622 -7.67 3.35 14.10
N ALA A 623 -7.60 2.14 13.52
CA ALA A 623 -6.95 1.90 12.23
C ALA A 623 -7.56 2.70 11.08
N THR A 624 -8.88 2.94 11.12
CA THR A 624 -9.62 3.76 10.16
C THR A 624 -9.77 5.23 10.60
N GLY A 625 -9.16 5.62 11.72
CA GLY A 625 -9.34 6.94 12.31
C GLY A 625 -10.75 7.20 12.83
N GLY A 626 -11.43 6.14 13.31
CA GLY A 626 -12.81 6.21 13.78
C GLY A 626 -13.86 6.21 12.68
N TRP A 627 -13.49 5.91 11.42
CA TRP A 627 -14.45 5.76 10.34
C TRP A 627 -15.11 4.38 10.38
N VAL A 628 -16.43 4.35 10.23
CA VAL A 628 -17.25 3.14 10.24
C VAL A 628 -18.16 3.12 9.01
N PRO A 629 -18.25 1.99 8.27
CA PRO A 629 -19.20 1.84 7.16
C PRO A 629 -20.64 2.16 7.58
N GLN A 630 -21.41 2.78 6.68
CA GLN A 630 -22.71 3.35 7.05
C GLN A 630 -23.73 2.31 7.53
N ASP A 631 -23.70 1.10 6.97
CA ASP A 631 -24.56 -0.02 7.36
C ASP A 631 -24.20 -0.54 8.76
N MET A 632 -22.90 -0.69 9.03
CA MET A 632 -22.38 -1.07 10.34
C MET A 632 -22.70 -0.01 11.38
N PHE A 633 -22.48 1.26 11.05
CA PHE A 633 -22.79 2.38 11.92
C PHE A 633 -24.29 2.43 12.29
N ALA A 634 -25.17 2.31 11.29
CA ALA A 634 -26.62 2.28 11.51
C ALA A 634 -27.04 1.10 12.40
N ARG A 635 -26.47 -0.10 12.16
CA ARG A 635 -26.73 -1.29 12.97
C ARG A 635 -26.23 -1.13 14.42
N LEU A 636 -25.05 -0.56 14.63
CA LEU A 636 -24.50 -0.33 15.96
C LEU A 636 -25.37 0.67 16.76
N LEU A 637 -25.92 1.68 16.09
CA LEU A 637 -26.92 2.59 16.67
C LEU A 637 -28.23 1.87 17.01
N GLU A 638 -28.76 1.06 16.08
CA GLU A 638 -29.99 0.28 16.29
C GLU A 638 -29.87 -0.67 17.48
N GLN A 639 -28.72 -1.34 17.61
CA GLN A 639 -28.40 -2.23 18.72
C GLN A 639 -28.09 -1.50 20.03
N LYS A 640 -28.02 -0.15 20.01
CA LYS A 640 -27.63 0.69 21.15
C LYS A 640 -26.25 0.32 21.72
N LEU A 641 -25.37 -0.19 20.86
CA LEU A 641 -23.95 -0.39 21.14
C LEU A 641 -23.16 0.88 20.89
N LEU A 642 -23.64 1.74 19.99
CA LEU A 642 -23.14 3.08 19.76
C LEU A 642 -24.14 4.11 20.29
N VAL A 643 -23.64 5.11 21.04
CA VAL A 643 -24.46 6.15 21.66
C VAL A 643 -23.89 7.53 21.32
N GLU A 644 -24.74 8.43 20.84
CA GLU A 644 -24.39 9.82 20.59
C GLU A 644 -24.26 10.59 21.91
N LYS A 645 -23.14 11.29 22.08
CA LYS A 645 -22.82 12.14 23.22
C LYS A 645 -22.11 13.40 22.73
N ASN A 646 -22.74 14.56 22.89
CA ASN A 646 -22.20 15.87 22.52
C ASN A 646 -21.75 15.97 21.04
N GLY A 647 -22.48 15.35 20.10
CA GLY A 647 -22.13 15.36 18.68
C GLY A 647 -20.99 14.42 18.28
N SER A 648 -20.54 13.55 19.19
CA SER A 648 -19.64 12.42 18.92
C SER A 648 -20.30 11.11 19.34
N TYR A 649 -19.77 9.99 18.89
CA TYR A 649 -20.32 8.66 19.13
C TYR A 649 -19.35 7.83 19.97
N THR A 650 -19.88 7.21 21.02
CA THR A 650 -19.10 6.37 21.93
C THR A 650 -19.75 5.01 22.09
N PHE A 651 -18.93 3.99 22.28
CA PHE A 651 -19.41 2.64 22.53
C PHE A 651 -19.92 2.47 23.97
N ASP A 652 -21.06 1.80 24.10
CA ASP A 652 -21.60 1.38 25.39
C ASP A 652 -20.80 0.17 25.91
N ARG A 653 -19.79 0.45 26.73
CA ARG A 653 -18.85 -0.56 27.28
C ARG A 653 -19.57 -1.63 28.09
N ASP A 654 -20.67 -1.30 28.76
CA ASP A 654 -21.41 -2.25 29.61
C ASP A 654 -22.20 -3.26 28.78
N LYS A 655 -22.56 -2.92 27.53
CA LYS A 655 -23.21 -3.84 26.58
C LYS A 655 -22.25 -4.59 25.67
N LEU A 656 -21.06 -4.06 25.39
CA LEU A 656 -20.02 -4.77 24.62
C LEU A 656 -19.43 -5.95 25.38
N LEU A 657 -19.45 -5.89 26.72
CA LEU A 657 -18.94 -6.93 27.61
C LEU A 657 -19.99 -8.01 27.96
N GLN A 658 -21.24 -7.87 27.48
CA GLN A 658 -22.34 -8.82 27.62
C GLN A 658 -22.54 -9.59 26.31
#